data_AF-A0A7W7DG43-F1
#
_entry.id   AF-A0A7W7DG43-F1
#
_cell.length_a   1.000
_cell.length_b   1.000
_cell.length_c   1.000
_cell.angle_alpha   90.00
_cell.angle_beta   90.00
_cell.angle_gamma   90.00
#
_symmetry.space_group_name_H-M   'P 1'
#
loop_
_entity.id
_entity.type
_entity.pdbx_description
1 polymer ?
#
loop_
_entity_poly.entity_id
_entity_poly.type
_entity_poly.pdbx_seq_one_letter_code
_entity_poly.pdbx_strand_id
1 'polypeptide(L)'
;MDVDIWAWVADTQRQLHEAGDTGLAIALGDLPAQAFEGRYSQLDVMAPAVAQQAGTLERPWLELFARYWHLISRIGDRAQGTVALGDAEALAEFAAREDVKDCPSVPAAAEALALTQANVDGPGYAAERLAALGAALEGVSPGSPAFCGLAGQYVAALIDAGESEQAVTYYESAAAGHRGAGGQVSWELAAMGVRALLAAGRAEEALAELDSAKEFPADDPVAKDHREGVLRALVLATAGRSAEALEALPDLDVVGDHPRDWVEWAHVVGRLDQVISNTWQLGRVMRQWMTYFETMGVHRGRVELALISGHLAVKRQIPWQANALADLAESWLGSLRVTDGLPERVAELRAAAAAVTPPPAPGPQDELVEYFDAADGHNADPERWVGWLWPLSGTDLPATRRHTTTLSFLGYAPVGADILWKAVVEGGDPATAEDQDIAYLTGVLIEAGQDERLERFAAMLPAPAAHLALARLHRARERWEETSAEAGRSLEAGAEGTTALEARRLLAGAAQQLGDNAKGAAILRELVESEAGEEEDVWRMIVMATAAEDWPLVRAGAAKLGMPLASDEGPIEEEWHLVRVVLPVSDGSSREVLSVRTGPATARLLIPQPRGMDYNAGDVFVIDPRPLEPVPDDAEAQEGYVIPFAGVSMLRPGGFTSWFFDGAAPSEEDWTEFNEVMAERGWPMWVYSDENYTIAHPSTGERLQGVYGWIAVPPQVNPSELDAVLDDATERWSHPMAWLDLARAVGVEVERHERIVKEYGL
;
A
#
# COMPACT_ATOMS: atom_id res chain seq x y z
N MET A 1 -25.98 24.96 -19.24
CA MET A 1 -26.00 25.50 -17.86
C MET A 1 -24.83 24.82 -17.19
N ASP A 2 -23.76 25.55 -16.86
CA ASP A 2 -22.64 24.98 -16.11
C ASP A 2 -23.15 24.70 -14.69
N VAL A 3 -23.18 23.43 -14.30
CA VAL A 3 -23.63 22.98 -12.99
C VAL A 3 -22.39 22.65 -12.18
N ASP A 4 -22.26 23.27 -11.01
CA ASP A 4 -21.23 22.93 -10.03
C ASP A 4 -21.39 21.45 -9.63
N ILE A 5 -20.32 20.66 -9.80
CA ILE A 5 -20.30 19.23 -9.51
C ILE A 5 -20.73 18.95 -8.06
N TRP A 6 -20.37 19.81 -7.10
CA TRP A 6 -20.71 19.63 -5.70
C TRP A 6 -22.17 19.96 -5.41
N ALA A 7 -22.68 21.03 -6.02
CA ALA A 7 -24.11 21.36 -5.96
C ALA A 7 -24.97 20.23 -6.58
N TRP A 8 -24.48 19.63 -7.66
CA TRP A 8 -25.12 18.51 -8.32
C TRP A 8 -25.04 17.23 -7.50
N VAL A 9 -23.87 16.90 -6.92
CA VAL A 9 -23.71 15.76 -6.00
C VAL A 9 -24.67 15.91 -4.83
N ALA A 10 -24.72 17.08 -4.18
CA ALA A 10 -25.61 17.33 -3.05
C ALA A 10 -27.10 17.21 -3.42
N ASP A 11 -27.52 17.69 -4.59
CA ASP A 11 -28.89 17.53 -5.07
C ASP A 11 -29.23 16.06 -5.36
N THR A 12 -28.27 15.36 -5.95
CA THR A 12 -28.40 13.95 -6.30
C THR A 12 -28.44 13.06 -5.06
N GLN A 13 -27.63 13.34 -4.04
CA GLN A 13 -27.68 12.66 -2.75
C GLN A 13 -29.06 12.79 -2.10
N ARG A 14 -29.67 13.99 -2.15
CA ARG A 14 -31.05 14.18 -1.67
C ARG A 14 -32.05 13.33 -2.46
N GLN A 15 -31.97 13.34 -3.79
CA GLN A 15 -32.88 12.55 -4.63
C GLN A 15 -32.76 11.04 -4.36
N LEU A 16 -31.54 10.53 -4.17
CA LEU A 16 -31.28 9.13 -3.82
C LEU A 16 -31.81 8.78 -2.42
N HIS A 17 -31.62 9.68 -1.44
CA HIS A 17 -32.17 9.51 -0.09
C HIS A 17 -33.71 9.47 -0.11
N GLU A 18 -34.35 10.37 -0.85
CA GLU A 18 -35.81 10.40 -1.04
C GLU A 18 -36.35 9.16 -1.77
N ALA A 19 -35.55 8.55 -2.64
CA ALA A 19 -35.88 7.29 -3.33
C ALA A 19 -35.67 6.03 -2.47
N GLY A 20 -35.09 6.16 -1.27
CA GLY A 20 -34.79 5.05 -0.35
C GLY A 20 -33.41 4.40 -0.57
N ASP A 21 -32.59 4.94 -1.47
CA ASP A 21 -31.25 4.45 -1.82
C ASP A 21 -30.16 5.11 -0.94
N THR A 22 -30.36 5.12 0.39
CA THR A 22 -29.50 5.86 1.34
C THR A 22 -28.03 5.43 1.30
N GLY A 23 -27.74 4.13 1.10
CA GLY A 23 -26.37 3.64 0.97
C GLY A 23 -25.64 4.19 -0.27
N LEU A 24 -26.38 4.37 -1.37
CA LEU A 24 -25.83 4.92 -2.61
C LEU A 24 -25.61 6.43 -2.52
N ALA A 25 -26.47 7.13 -1.79
CA ALA A 25 -26.30 8.56 -1.50
C ALA A 25 -25.03 8.82 -0.67
N ILE A 26 -24.76 7.98 0.34
CA ILE A 26 -23.52 8.07 1.13
C ILE A 26 -22.30 7.79 0.25
N ALA A 27 -22.30 6.65 -0.45
CA ALA A 27 -21.19 6.25 -1.31
C ALA A 27 -20.85 7.30 -2.40
N LEU A 28 -21.86 7.99 -2.95
CA LEU A 28 -21.67 9.04 -3.95
C LEU A 28 -20.84 10.24 -3.43
N GLY A 29 -21.05 10.63 -2.17
CA GLY A 29 -20.29 11.72 -1.54
C GLY A 29 -18.88 11.28 -1.13
N ASP A 30 -18.73 10.00 -0.81
CA ASP A 30 -17.47 9.45 -0.32
C ASP A 30 -16.46 9.22 -1.46
N LEU A 31 -16.88 8.81 -2.67
CA LEU A 31 -15.95 8.48 -3.76
C LEU A 31 -14.86 9.56 -4.03
N PRO A 32 -15.20 10.86 -4.18
CA PRO A 32 -14.19 11.91 -4.34
C PRO A 32 -13.30 12.08 -3.10
N ALA A 33 -13.88 12.04 -1.91
CA ALA A 33 -13.14 12.20 -0.65
C ALA A 33 -12.12 11.07 -0.47
N GLN A 34 -12.51 9.83 -0.74
CA GLN A 34 -11.63 8.67 -0.73
C GLN A 34 -10.45 8.81 -1.71
N ALA A 35 -10.71 9.36 -2.91
CA ALA A 35 -9.66 9.62 -3.89
C ALA A 35 -8.67 10.70 -3.42
N PHE A 36 -9.17 11.82 -2.88
CA PHE A 36 -8.32 12.92 -2.38
C PHE A 36 -7.53 12.56 -1.12
N GLU A 37 -8.09 11.72 -0.25
CA GLU A 37 -7.43 11.26 0.97
C GLU A 37 -6.48 10.07 0.72
N GLY A 38 -6.27 9.66 -0.55
CA GLY A 38 -5.36 8.57 -0.90
C GLY A 38 -5.83 7.19 -0.42
N ARG A 39 -7.11 7.03 -0.06
CA ARG A 39 -7.70 5.77 0.42
C ARG A 39 -8.05 4.84 -0.75
N TYR A 40 -7.05 4.52 -1.56
CA TYR A 40 -7.21 3.80 -2.82
C TYR A 40 -7.74 2.38 -2.67
N SER A 41 -7.39 1.67 -1.58
CA SER A 41 -7.91 0.33 -1.30
C SER A 41 -9.44 0.34 -1.12
N GLN A 42 -9.96 1.33 -0.40
CA GLN A 42 -11.40 1.51 -0.19
C GLN A 42 -12.09 1.85 -1.51
N LEU A 43 -11.46 2.70 -2.32
CA LEU A 43 -11.97 3.11 -3.61
C LEU A 43 -12.02 1.95 -4.63
N ASP A 44 -11.01 1.08 -4.63
CA ASP A 44 -10.91 -0.12 -5.48
C ASP A 44 -12.02 -1.14 -5.17
N VAL A 45 -12.61 -1.10 -3.98
CA VAL A 45 -13.78 -1.91 -3.59
C VAL A 45 -15.09 -1.18 -3.84
N MET A 46 -15.18 0.08 -3.41
CA MET A 46 -16.43 0.84 -3.38
C MET A 46 -16.88 1.26 -4.78
N ALA A 47 -15.98 1.76 -5.62
CA ALA A 47 -16.36 2.32 -6.91
C ALA A 47 -16.94 1.29 -7.89
N PRO A 48 -16.39 0.06 -8.03
CA PRO A 48 -17.01 -0.99 -8.84
C PRO A 48 -18.40 -1.39 -8.32
N ALA A 49 -18.59 -1.46 -7.01
CA ALA A 49 -19.87 -1.79 -6.40
C ALA A 49 -20.93 -0.71 -6.69
N VAL A 50 -20.57 0.58 -6.55
CA VAL A 50 -21.43 1.71 -6.91
C VAL A 50 -21.78 1.68 -8.39
N ALA A 51 -20.81 1.43 -9.28
CA ALA A 51 -21.05 1.35 -10.72
C ALA A 51 -22.01 0.20 -11.09
N GLN A 52 -21.87 -0.97 -10.47
CA GLN A 52 -22.75 -2.12 -10.68
C GLN A 52 -24.18 -1.84 -10.19
N GLN A 53 -24.33 -1.23 -9.02
CA GLN A 53 -25.63 -0.86 -8.47
C GLN A 53 -26.30 0.21 -9.33
N ALA A 54 -25.54 1.21 -9.81
CA ALA A 54 -26.02 2.25 -10.72
C ALA A 54 -26.55 1.66 -12.03
N GLY A 55 -25.86 0.67 -12.61
CA GLY A 55 -26.31 -0.05 -13.79
C GLY A 55 -27.63 -0.80 -13.55
N THR A 56 -27.79 -1.42 -12.38
CA THR A 56 -29.03 -2.12 -11.98
C THR A 56 -30.22 -1.17 -11.84
N LEU A 57 -29.97 0.06 -11.38
CA LEU A 57 -30.97 1.10 -11.21
C LEU A 57 -31.23 1.91 -12.48
N GLU A 58 -30.59 1.55 -13.61
CA GLU A 58 -30.65 2.28 -14.88
C GLU A 58 -30.30 3.77 -14.71
N ARG A 59 -29.28 4.06 -13.88
CA ARG A 59 -28.74 5.40 -13.63
C ARG A 59 -27.37 5.56 -14.31
N PRO A 60 -27.32 5.75 -15.64
CA PRO A 60 -26.06 5.71 -16.39
C PRO A 60 -25.08 6.82 -16.00
N TRP A 61 -25.57 7.98 -15.54
CA TRP A 61 -24.71 9.06 -15.07
C TRP A 61 -23.96 8.69 -13.76
N LEU A 62 -24.56 7.88 -12.89
CA LEU A 62 -23.96 7.47 -11.63
C LEU A 62 -22.88 6.42 -11.86
N GLU A 63 -23.12 5.55 -12.83
CA GLU A 63 -22.13 4.62 -13.34
C GLU A 63 -20.93 5.37 -13.93
N LEU A 64 -21.16 6.40 -14.76
CA LEU A 64 -20.10 7.24 -15.31
C LEU A 64 -19.29 7.93 -14.19
N PHE A 65 -19.96 8.52 -13.21
CA PHE A 65 -19.31 9.20 -12.08
C PHE A 65 -18.43 8.25 -11.26
N ALA A 66 -18.94 7.07 -10.91
CA ALA A 66 -18.19 6.08 -10.13
C ALA A 66 -16.97 5.55 -10.90
N ARG A 67 -17.13 5.27 -12.20
CA ARG A 67 -16.02 4.83 -13.07
C ARG A 67 -14.96 5.91 -13.24
N TYR A 68 -15.37 7.18 -13.36
CA TYR A 68 -14.43 8.30 -13.45
C TYR A 68 -13.57 8.42 -12.19
N TRP A 69 -14.18 8.43 -11.00
CA TRP A 69 -13.43 8.55 -9.74
C TRP A 69 -12.55 7.33 -9.46
N HIS A 70 -13.00 6.13 -9.83
CA HIS A 70 -12.14 4.95 -9.81
C HIS A 70 -10.93 5.13 -10.71
N LEU A 71 -11.14 5.55 -11.95
CA LEU A 71 -10.08 5.69 -12.93
C LEU A 71 -9.08 6.79 -12.54
N ILE A 72 -9.53 7.99 -12.16
CA ILE A 72 -8.64 9.13 -11.86
C ILE A 72 -7.69 8.83 -10.70
N SER A 73 -8.14 8.08 -9.69
CA SER A 73 -7.28 7.64 -8.58
C SER A 73 -6.17 6.67 -9.01
N ARG A 74 -6.41 5.89 -10.06
CA ARG A 74 -5.45 4.92 -10.62
C ARG A 74 -4.46 5.61 -11.56
N ILE A 75 -4.91 6.53 -12.40
CA ILE A 75 -4.08 7.17 -13.43
C ILE A 75 -3.44 8.48 -12.97
N GLY A 76 -3.98 9.09 -11.92
CA GLY A 76 -3.49 10.32 -11.32
C GLY A 76 -2.18 10.08 -10.57
N ASP A 77 -2.29 9.85 -9.28
CA ASP A 77 -1.15 9.72 -8.36
C ASP A 77 -0.39 8.39 -8.54
N ARG A 78 -1.14 7.29 -8.76
CA ARG A 78 -0.60 5.94 -9.02
C ARG A 78 -0.09 5.75 -10.45
N ALA A 79 -0.23 6.75 -11.33
CA ALA A 79 0.33 6.78 -12.68
C ALA A 79 0.06 5.53 -13.55
N GLN A 80 -1.06 4.82 -13.37
CA GLN A 80 -1.37 3.64 -14.20
C GLN A 80 -1.45 4.00 -15.68
N GLY A 81 -0.76 3.21 -16.52
CA GLY A 81 -0.69 3.38 -17.98
C GLY A 81 -1.52 2.31 -18.69
N THR A 82 -0.86 1.37 -19.37
CA THR A 82 -1.52 0.39 -20.25
C THR A 82 -2.57 -0.45 -19.52
N VAL A 83 -2.37 -0.73 -18.22
CA VAL A 83 -3.34 -1.49 -17.41
C VAL A 83 -4.67 -0.75 -17.18
N ALA A 84 -4.70 0.57 -17.38
CA ALA A 84 -5.90 1.40 -17.25
C ALA A 84 -6.42 1.92 -18.61
N LEU A 85 -5.68 1.71 -19.71
CA LEU A 85 -6.02 2.28 -21.02
C LEU A 85 -7.39 1.80 -21.53
N GLY A 86 -7.69 0.50 -21.41
CA GLY A 86 -8.99 -0.04 -21.83
C GLY A 86 -10.17 0.53 -21.02
N ASP A 87 -9.99 0.76 -19.72
CA ASP A 87 -11.00 1.38 -18.86
C ASP A 87 -11.21 2.86 -19.22
N ALA A 88 -10.13 3.57 -19.57
CA ALA A 88 -10.19 4.96 -20.01
C ALA A 88 -10.87 5.13 -21.37
N GLU A 89 -10.58 4.23 -22.33
CA GLU A 89 -11.27 4.17 -23.63
C GLU A 89 -12.76 3.88 -23.43
N ALA A 90 -13.09 2.89 -22.60
CA ALA A 90 -14.49 2.56 -22.27
C ALA A 90 -15.22 3.72 -21.59
N LEU A 91 -14.54 4.47 -20.70
CA LEU A 91 -15.12 5.65 -20.06
C LEU A 91 -15.40 6.77 -21.08
N ALA A 92 -14.46 7.03 -22.00
CA ALA A 92 -14.62 8.03 -23.06
C ALA A 92 -15.74 7.66 -24.04
N GLU A 93 -15.86 6.38 -24.43
CA GLU A 93 -16.98 5.87 -25.23
C GLU A 93 -18.32 6.02 -24.49
N PHE A 94 -18.34 5.71 -23.19
CA PHE A 94 -19.53 5.85 -22.37
C PHE A 94 -19.97 7.32 -22.26
N ALA A 95 -19.03 8.24 -22.08
CA ALA A 95 -19.28 9.68 -21.99
C ALA A 95 -19.86 10.28 -23.29
N ALA A 96 -19.67 9.62 -24.44
CA ALA A 96 -20.25 10.03 -25.72
C ALA A 96 -21.75 9.67 -25.87
N ARG A 97 -22.35 8.94 -24.93
CA ARG A 97 -23.76 8.56 -25.00
C ARG A 97 -24.69 9.72 -24.69
N GLU A 98 -25.81 9.77 -25.40
CA GLU A 98 -26.82 10.82 -25.26
C GLU A 98 -27.49 10.87 -23.88
N ASP A 99 -27.56 9.73 -23.17
CA ASP A 99 -28.21 9.59 -21.87
C ASP A 99 -27.36 9.99 -20.66
N VAL A 100 -26.09 10.37 -20.89
CA VAL A 100 -25.20 10.92 -19.86
C VAL A 100 -24.64 12.30 -20.17
N LYS A 101 -24.99 12.89 -21.32
CA LYS A 101 -24.46 14.18 -21.79
C LYS A 101 -24.57 15.34 -20.78
N ASP A 102 -25.55 15.27 -19.87
CA ASP A 102 -25.82 16.30 -18.87
C ASP A 102 -25.04 16.05 -17.56
N CYS A 103 -24.23 14.98 -17.48
CA CYS A 103 -23.38 14.70 -16.33
C CYS A 103 -22.15 15.64 -16.32
N PRO A 104 -21.86 16.32 -15.20
CA PRO A 104 -20.74 17.26 -15.10
C PRO A 104 -19.37 16.59 -15.28
N SER A 105 -19.27 15.26 -15.12
CA SER A 105 -18.03 14.50 -15.34
C SER A 105 -17.78 14.11 -16.80
N VAL A 106 -18.70 14.37 -17.73
CA VAL A 106 -18.52 14.03 -19.17
C VAL A 106 -17.24 14.65 -19.76
N PRO A 107 -16.94 15.95 -19.58
CA PRO A 107 -15.71 16.52 -20.11
C PRO A 107 -14.45 15.89 -19.48
N ALA A 108 -14.53 15.47 -18.21
CA ALA A 108 -13.42 14.86 -17.49
C ALA A 108 -13.05 13.46 -18.01
N ALA A 109 -13.93 12.78 -18.77
CA ALA A 109 -13.59 11.53 -19.42
C ALA A 109 -12.50 11.70 -20.50
N ALA A 110 -12.53 12.81 -21.24
CA ALA A 110 -11.49 13.13 -22.23
C ALA A 110 -10.15 13.45 -21.55
N GLU A 111 -10.19 14.13 -20.39
CA GLU A 111 -9.02 14.38 -19.55
C GLU A 111 -8.41 13.05 -19.07
N ALA A 112 -9.23 12.15 -18.53
CA ALA A 112 -8.78 10.86 -18.02
C ALA A 112 -8.15 9.99 -19.12
N LEU A 113 -8.76 9.95 -20.31
CA LEU A 113 -8.18 9.26 -21.47
C LEU A 113 -6.81 9.87 -21.85
N ALA A 114 -6.74 11.19 -21.95
CA ALA A 114 -5.50 11.86 -22.32
C ALA A 114 -4.39 11.66 -21.29
N LEU A 115 -4.72 11.65 -20.00
CA LEU A 115 -3.76 11.40 -18.93
C LEU A 115 -3.27 9.95 -18.94
N THR A 116 -4.17 8.98 -19.17
CA THR A 116 -3.79 7.56 -19.27
C THR A 116 -2.85 7.32 -20.45
N GLN A 117 -3.13 7.94 -21.60
CA GLN A 117 -2.27 7.90 -22.77
C GLN A 117 -0.90 8.56 -22.51
N ALA A 118 -0.87 9.63 -21.71
CA ALA A 118 0.37 10.26 -21.25
C ALA A 118 1.24 9.30 -20.42
N ASN A 119 0.62 8.60 -19.47
CA ASN A 119 1.30 7.60 -18.63
C ASN A 119 1.88 6.44 -19.47
N VAL A 120 1.17 5.98 -20.51
CA VAL A 120 1.66 4.93 -21.40
C VAL A 120 2.89 5.38 -22.18
N ASP A 121 2.71 6.37 -23.05
CA ASP A 121 3.71 6.90 -23.97
C ASP A 121 3.28 8.27 -24.50
N GLY A 122 3.37 9.32 -23.67
CA GLY A 122 2.88 10.67 -23.99
C GLY A 122 3.17 11.17 -25.41
N PRO A 123 4.43 11.20 -25.86
CA PRO A 123 4.80 11.54 -27.25
C PRO A 123 4.17 10.64 -28.30
N GLY A 124 4.02 9.34 -27.98
CA GLY A 124 3.38 8.36 -28.85
C GLY A 124 1.89 8.59 -29.09
N TYR A 125 1.21 9.25 -28.17
CA TYR A 125 -0.23 9.56 -28.22
C TYR A 125 -0.52 11.06 -28.39
N ALA A 126 0.50 11.90 -28.58
CA ALA A 126 0.33 13.35 -28.55
C ALA A 126 -0.72 13.85 -29.57
N ALA A 127 -0.72 13.30 -30.78
CA ALA A 127 -1.67 13.67 -31.82
C ALA A 127 -3.12 13.30 -31.47
N GLU A 128 -3.35 12.09 -30.96
CA GLU A 128 -4.67 11.64 -30.52
C GLU A 128 -5.18 12.45 -29.32
N ARG A 129 -4.30 12.74 -28.37
CA ARG A 129 -4.60 13.58 -27.20
C ARG A 129 -5.01 14.98 -27.62
N LEU A 130 -4.24 15.63 -28.48
CA LEU A 130 -4.56 16.96 -29.00
C LEU A 130 -5.91 16.99 -29.71
N ALA A 131 -6.21 15.98 -30.52
CA ALA A 131 -7.50 15.88 -31.22
C ALA A 131 -8.68 15.70 -30.24
N ALA A 132 -8.57 14.76 -29.28
CA ALA A 132 -9.63 14.47 -28.32
C ALA A 132 -9.88 15.65 -27.36
N LEU A 133 -8.82 16.23 -26.81
CA LEU A 133 -8.89 17.37 -25.90
C LEU A 133 -9.39 18.63 -26.63
N GLY A 134 -8.93 18.86 -27.86
CA GLY A 134 -9.42 19.96 -28.70
C GLY A 134 -10.93 19.88 -28.92
N ALA A 135 -11.44 18.69 -29.28
CA ALA A 135 -12.87 18.46 -29.45
C ALA A 135 -13.66 18.66 -28.15
N ALA A 136 -13.14 18.22 -27.00
CA ALA A 136 -13.76 18.45 -25.70
C ALA A 136 -13.83 19.95 -25.35
N LEU A 137 -12.73 20.68 -25.60
CA LEU A 137 -12.61 22.11 -25.30
C LEU A 137 -13.52 22.98 -26.18
N GLU A 138 -13.88 22.56 -27.39
CA GLU A 138 -14.89 23.26 -28.21
C GLU A 138 -16.28 23.29 -27.54
N GLY A 139 -16.59 22.29 -26.72
CA GLY A 139 -17.86 22.16 -26.00
C GLY A 139 -17.88 22.78 -24.60
N VAL A 140 -16.73 23.21 -24.08
CA VAL A 140 -16.57 23.67 -22.68
C VAL A 140 -16.29 25.17 -22.64
N SER A 141 -17.07 25.90 -21.84
CA SER A 141 -16.85 27.35 -21.67
C SER A 141 -15.59 27.61 -20.83
N PRO A 142 -14.83 28.70 -21.06
CA PRO A 142 -13.71 29.05 -20.20
C PRO A 142 -14.08 29.27 -18.73
N GLY A 143 -15.35 29.49 -18.38
CA GLY A 143 -15.80 29.61 -16.99
C GLY A 143 -16.18 28.27 -16.34
N SER A 144 -16.13 27.17 -17.07
CA SER A 144 -16.54 25.84 -16.59
C SER A 144 -15.49 25.25 -15.64
N PRO A 145 -15.89 24.51 -14.58
CA PRO A 145 -14.96 23.82 -13.69
C PRO A 145 -14.01 22.83 -14.39
N ALA A 146 -14.45 22.20 -15.49
CA ALA A 146 -13.63 21.24 -16.24
C ALA A 146 -12.57 21.91 -17.14
N PHE A 147 -12.62 23.23 -17.32
CA PHE A 147 -11.78 23.92 -18.30
C PHE A 147 -10.29 23.83 -17.95
N CYS A 148 -9.91 24.02 -16.69
CA CYS A 148 -8.51 24.03 -16.26
C CYS A 148 -7.83 22.67 -16.47
N GLY A 149 -8.48 21.57 -16.08
CA GLY A 149 -7.98 20.21 -16.28
C GLY A 149 -7.76 19.89 -17.76
N LEU A 150 -8.77 20.15 -18.61
CA LEU A 150 -8.67 19.94 -20.06
C LEU A 150 -7.59 20.79 -20.71
N ALA A 151 -7.52 22.09 -20.38
CA ALA A 151 -6.51 22.99 -20.91
C ALA A 151 -5.10 22.56 -20.46
N GLY A 152 -4.95 22.12 -19.22
CA GLY A 152 -3.70 21.59 -18.67
C GLY A 152 -3.22 20.36 -19.44
N GLN A 153 -4.12 19.40 -19.70
CA GLN A 153 -3.77 18.22 -20.52
C GLN A 153 -3.47 18.59 -21.97
N TYR A 154 -4.10 19.62 -22.53
CA TYR A 154 -3.80 20.09 -23.88
C TYR A 154 -2.40 20.68 -23.97
N VAL A 155 -2.00 21.49 -22.98
CA VAL A 155 -0.62 21.99 -22.83
C VAL A 155 0.35 20.82 -22.70
N ALA A 156 0.06 19.81 -21.88
CA ALA A 156 0.90 18.62 -21.74
C ALA A 156 1.07 17.87 -23.07
N ALA A 157 -0.01 17.71 -23.85
CA ALA A 157 0.05 17.06 -25.16
C ALA A 157 0.87 17.86 -26.19
N LEU A 158 0.86 19.20 -26.13
CA LEU A 158 1.73 20.04 -26.95
C LEU A 158 3.22 19.88 -26.58
N ILE A 159 3.53 19.76 -25.28
CA ILE A 159 4.89 19.47 -24.82
C ILE A 159 5.36 18.11 -25.36
N ASP A 160 4.52 17.08 -25.23
CA ASP A 160 4.80 15.74 -25.74
C ASP A 160 4.94 15.67 -27.26
N ALA A 161 4.26 16.56 -28.00
CA ALA A 161 4.43 16.73 -29.44
C ALA A 161 5.72 17.47 -29.83
N GLY A 162 6.49 17.98 -28.86
CA GLY A 162 7.68 18.80 -29.10
C GLY A 162 7.39 20.25 -29.50
N GLU A 163 6.15 20.72 -29.30
CA GLU A 163 5.68 22.07 -29.65
C GLU A 163 5.74 23.05 -28.46
N SER A 164 6.87 23.09 -27.73
CA SER A 164 6.98 23.80 -26.43
C SER A 164 6.57 25.28 -26.47
N GLU A 165 6.94 26.03 -27.52
CA GLU A 165 6.55 27.45 -27.64
C GLU A 165 5.05 27.64 -27.88
N GLN A 166 4.44 26.70 -28.60
CA GLN A 166 2.99 26.68 -28.79
C GLN A 166 2.28 26.30 -27.49
N ALA A 167 2.86 25.40 -26.70
CA ALA A 167 2.37 25.05 -25.37
C ALA A 167 2.33 26.27 -24.43
N VAL A 168 3.40 27.08 -24.42
CA VAL A 168 3.45 28.34 -23.66
C VAL A 168 2.38 29.33 -24.15
N THR A 169 2.29 29.54 -25.46
CA THR A 169 1.30 30.46 -26.06
C THR A 169 -0.14 30.03 -25.73
N TYR A 170 -0.41 28.73 -25.80
CA TYR A 170 -1.72 28.17 -25.47
C TYR A 170 -2.05 28.34 -23.98
N TYR A 171 -1.10 28.02 -23.09
CA TYR A 171 -1.23 28.22 -21.65
C TYR A 171 -1.61 29.67 -21.32
N GLU A 172 -0.86 30.64 -21.83
CA GLU A 172 -1.10 32.06 -21.58
C GLU A 172 -2.50 32.49 -22.04
N SER A 173 -2.92 32.02 -23.23
CA SER A 173 -4.25 32.29 -23.78
C SER A 173 -5.36 31.65 -22.94
N ALA A 174 -5.20 30.38 -22.51
CA ALA A 174 -6.17 29.67 -21.70
C ALA A 174 -6.32 30.32 -20.32
N ALA A 175 -5.21 30.63 -19.65
CA ALA A 175 -5.19 31.31 -18.36
C ALA A 175 -5.80 32.72 -18.43
N ALA A 176 -5.57 33.48 -19.52
CA ALA A 176 -6.20 34.77 -19.73
C ALA A 176 -7.71 34.65 -20.01
N GLY A 177 -8.11 33.65 -20.81
CA GLY A 177 -9.52 33.35 -21.13
C GLY A 177 -10.33 32.97 -19.89
N HIS A 178 -9.80 32.08 -19.04
CA HIS A 178 -10.44 31.65 -17.79
C HIS A 178 -10.63 32.83 -16.83
N ARG A 179 -9.59 33.66 -16.63
CA ARG A 179 -9.68 34.90 -15.84
C ARG A 179 -10.69 35.89 -16.43
N GLY A 180 -10.74 36.03 -17.75
CA GLY A 180 -11.71 36.87 -18.46
C GLY A 180 -13.16 36.42 -18.27
N ALA A 181 -13.38 35.12 -18.04
CA ALA A 181 -14.68 34.55 -17.68
C ALA A 181 -15.02 34.67 -16.18
N GLY A 182 -14.14 35.28 -15.37
CA GLY A 182 -14.32 35.46 -13.93
C GLY A 182 -13.84 34.27 -13.08
N GLY A 183 -13.18 33.27 -13.68
CA GLY A 183 -12.61 32.13 -12.98
C GLY A 183 -11.22 32.39 -12.39
N GLN A 184 -10.83 31.56 -11.43
CA GLN A 184 -9.48 31.54 -10.86
C GLN A 184 -8.71 30.36 -11.46
N VAL A 185 -7.54 30.63 -12.03
CA VAL A 185 -6.67 29.60 -12.63
C VAL A 185 -6.28 28.60 -11.54
N SER A 186 -6.41 27.29 -11.81
CA SER A 186 -5.96 26.27 -10.87
C SER A 186 -4.43 26.15 -10.86
N TRP A 187 -3.90 25.67 -9.74
CA TRP A 187 -2.48 25.41 -9.58
C TRP A 187 -1.98 24.41 -10.65
N GLU A 188 -2.77 23.40 -10.98
CA GLU A 188 -2.44 22.36 -11.96
C GLU A 188 -2.25 22.94 -13.38
N LEU A 189 -3.12 23.85 -13.80
CA LEU A 189 -2.97 24.53 -15.10
C LEU A 189 -1.70 25.40 -15.10
N ALA A 190 -1.44 26.13 -14.02
CA ALA A 190 -0.22 26.92 -13.89
C ALA A 190 1.04 26.04 -13.88
N ALA A 191 1.02 24.91 -13.16
CA ALA A 191 2.09 23.93 -13.11
C ALA A 191 2.38 23.30 -14.50
N MET A 192 1.37 23.14 -15.36
CA MET A 192 1.58 22.76 -16.76
C MET A 192 2.21 23.89 -17.58
N GLY A 193 1.83 25.16 -17.33
CA GLY A 193 2.50 26.33 -17.90
C GLY A 193 3.98 26.42 -17.54
N VAL A 194 4.32 26.16 -16.28
CA VAL A 194 5.72 26.08 -15.79
C VAL A 194 6.49 24.98 -16.54
N ARG A 195 5.89 23.79 -16.73
CA ARG A 195 6.50 22.71 -17.52
C ARG A 195 6.68 23.10 -19.00
N ALA A 196 5.73 23.81 -19.59
CA ALA A 196 5.86 24.33 -20.96
C ALA A 196 7.03 25.32 -21.09
N LEU A 197 7.16 26.25 -20.13
CA LEU A 197 8.27 27.21 -20.07
C LEU A 197 9.62 26.49 -19.91
N LEU A 198 9.70 25.47 -19.06
CA LEU A 198 10.91 24.64 -18.94
C LEU A 198 11.25 23.91 -20.24
N ALA A 199 10.26 23.30 -20.90
CA ALA A 199 10.44 22.63 -22.18
C ALA A 199 10.85 23.59 -23.31
N ALA A 200 10.54 24.88 -23.19
CA ALA A 200 11.02 25.95 -24.08
C ALA A 200 12.39 26.54 -23.67
N GLY A 201 13.00 26.05 -22.59
CA GLY A 201 14.30 26.54 -22.10
C GLY A 201 14.24 27.86 -21.32
N ARG A 202 13.06 28.28 -20.85
CA ARG A 202 12.80 29.56 -20.16
C ARG A 202 12.72 29.38 -18.64
N ALA A 203 13.76 28.82 -18.03
CA ALA A 203 13.75 28.40 -16.62
C ALA A 203 13.48 29.53 -15.61
N GLU A 204 14.00 30.74 -15.83
CA GLU A 204 13.75 31.89 -14.93
C GLU A 204 12.29 32.36 -15.00
N GLU A 205 11.68 32.31 -16.19
CA GLU A 205 10.26 32.65 -16.36
C GLU A 205 9.37 31.57 -15.75
N ALA A 206 9.77 30.30 -15.88
CA ALA A 206 9.10 29.17 -15.22
C ALA A 206 9.09 29.34 -13.69
N LEU A 207 10.20 29.81 -13.10
CA LEU A 207 10.27 30.08 -11.66
C LEU A 207 9.34 31.23 -11.24
N ALA A 208 9.35 32.33 -12.00
CA ALA A 208 8.47 33.47 -11.73
C ALA A 208 6.99 33.09 -11.82
N GLU A 209 6.62 32.26 -12.80
CA GLU A 209 5.26 31.74 -12.94
C GLU A 209 4.87 30.87 -11.75
N LEU A 210 5.75 29.94 -11.35
CA LEU A 210 5.51 29.06 -10.20
C LEU A 210 5.33 29.85 -8.90
N ASP A 211 6.15 30.87 -8.67
CA ASP A 211 6.03 31.74 -7.49
C ASP A 211 4.72 32.54 -7.50
N SER A 212 4.22 32.92 -8.67
CA SER A 212 2.91 33.59 -8.81
C SER A 212 1.72 32.66 -8.56
N ALA A 213 1.89 31.37 -8.86
CA ALA A 213 0.86 30.34 -8.73
C ALA A 213 0.72 29.77 -7.32
N LYS A 214 1.59 30.15 -6.37
CA LYS A 214 1.61 29.60 -5.01
C LYS A 214 0.27 29.66 -4.29
N GLU A 215 -0.48 30.73 -4.50
CA GLU A 215 -1.79 30.98 -3.86
C GLU A 215 -2.99 30.55 -4.73
N PHE A 216 -2.75 29.87 -5.87
CA PHE A 216 -3.83 29.39 -6.72
C PHE A 216 -4.54 28.19 -6.07
N PRO A 217 -5.86 28.05 -6.27
CA PRO A 217 -6.59 26.87 -5.80
C PRO A 217 -6.03 25.62 -6.49
N ALA A 218 -5.86 24.53 -5.73
CA ALA A 218 -5.46 23.24 -6.27
C ALA A 218 -6.68 22.34 -6.42
N ASP A 219 -6.73 21.63 -7.55
CA ASP A 219 -7.71 20.58 -7.81
C ASP A 219 -7.46 19.37 -6.88
N ASP A 220 -6.20 19.14 -6.49
CA ASP A 220 -5.77 18.14 -5.49
C ASP A 220 -4.94 18.80 -4.36
N PRO A 221 -5.60 19.34 -3.31
CA PRO A 221 -4.93 20.08 -2.25
C PRO A 221 -3.96 19.24 -1.42
N VAL A 222 -4.20 17.93 -1.31
CA VAL A 222 -3.35 17.01 -0.52
C VAL A 222 -2.03 16.78 -1.24
N ALA A 223 -2.06 16.64 -2.57
CA ALA A 223 -0.86 16.40 -3.34
C ALA A 223 -0.07 17.67 -3.70
N LYS A 224 -0.69 18.84 -3.59
CA LYS A 224 -0.12 20.11 -4.05
C LYS A 224 1.28 20.37 -3.49
N ASP A 225 1.49 20.20 -2.19
CA ASP A 225 2.74 20.60 -1.54
C ASP A 225 3.95 19.80 -2.05
N HIS A 226 3.82 18.47 -2.17
CA HIS A 226 4.92 17.65 -2.68
C HIS A 226 5.12 17.85 -4.19
N ARG A 227 4.05 17.98 -4.98
CA ARG A 227 4.15 18.25 -6.43
C ARG A 227 4.77 19.61 -6.73
N GLU A 228 4.44 20.64 -5.94
CA GLU A 228 5.09 21.95 -6.01
C GLU A 228 6.56 21.88 -5.63
N GLY A 229 6.90 21.13 -4.58
CA GLY A 229 8.30 20.88 -4.20
C GLY A 229 9.11 20.25 -5.32
N VAL A 230 8.63 19.15 -5.91
CA VAL A 230 9.30 18.47 -7.03
C VAL A 230 9.46 19.40 -8.23
N LEU A 231 8.39 20.10 -8.63
CA LEU A 231 8.44 21.02 -9.78
C LEU A 231 9.38 22.20 -9.52
N ARG A 232 9.34 22.82 -8.32
CA ARG A 232 10.24 23.90 -7.94
C ARG A 232 11.69 23.43 -7.97
N ALA A 233 11.98 22.25 -7.42
CA ALA A 233 13.32 21.67 -7.44
C ALA A 233 13.80 21.41 -8.88
N LEU A 234 12.93 20.95 -9.78
CA LEU A 234 13.24 20.77 -11.19
C LEU A 234 13.55 22.08 -11.91
N VAL A 235 12.76 23.13 -11.67
CA VAL A 235 13.00 24.48 -12.22
C VAL A 235 14.36 25.01 -11.74
N LEU A 236 14.60 24.96 -10.42
CA LEU A 236 15.83 25.47 -9.80
C LEU A 236 17.08 24.68 -10.26
N ALA A 237 16.99 23.35 -10.34
CA ALA A 237 18.08 22.51 -10.83
C ALA A 237 18.39 22.81 -12.30
N THR A 238 17.37 23.06 -13.11
CA THR A 238 17.52 23.43 -14.53
C THR A 238 18.13 24.83 -14.69
N ALA A 239 17.84 25.76 -13.78
CA ALA A 239 18.47 27.08 -13.71
C ALA A 239 19.90 27.05 -13.12
N GLY A 240 20.41 25.89 -12.69
CA GLY A 240 21.74 25.74 -12.08
C GLY A 240 21.82 26.19 -10.62
N ARG A 241 20.69 26.35 -9.93
CA ARG A 241 20.58 26.77 -8.52
C ARG A 241 20.53 25.56 -7.59
N SER A 242 21.59 24.74 -7.60
CA SER A 242 21.61 23.41 -6.97
C SER A 242 21.29 23.39 -5.47
N ALA A 243 21.72 24.40 -4.70
CA ALA A 243 21.47 24.44 -3.26
C ALA A 243 19.98 24.68 -2.95
N GLU A 244 19.35 25.60 -3.66
CA GLU A 244 17.91 25.90 -3.50
C GLU A 244 17.05 24.77 -4.07
N ALA A 245 17.51 24.12 -5.14
CA ALA A 245 16.86 22.93 -5.67
C ALA A 245 16.85 21.79 -4.65
N LEU A 246 17.94 21.59 -3.91
CA LEU A 246 17.99 20.59 -2.85
C LEU A 246 17.04 20.93 -1.69
N GLU A 247 16.98 22.21 -1.29
CA GLU A 247 16.08 22.65 -0.22
C GLU A 247 14.60 22.48 -0.60
N ALA A 248 14.26 22.64 -1.88
CA ALA A 248 12.89 22.47 -2.37
C ALA A 248 12.49 21.02 -2.63
N LEU A 249 13.45 20.10 -2.82
CA LEU A 249 13.19 18.72 -3.22
C LEU A 249 12.58 17.94 -2.06
N PRO A 250 11.36 17.37 -2.19
CA PRO A 250 10.81 16.52 -1.15
C PRO A 250 11.63 15.25 -0.96
N ASP A 251 11.67 14.80 0.30
CA ASP A 251 12.38 13.58 0.70
C ASP A 251 11.78 12.33 0.06
N LEU A 252 12.58 11.27 0.01
CA LEU A 252 12.16 10.00 -0.59
C LEU A 252 10.95 9.39 0.13
N ASP A 253 10.83 9.57 1.44
CA ASP A 253 9.68 9.06 2.23
C ASP A 253 8.37 9.75 1.85
N VAL A 254 8.42 10.94 1.25
CA VAL A 254 7.24 11.63 0.74
C VAL A 254 6.96 11.14 -0.69
N VAL A 255 7.95 11.19 -1.59
CA VAL A 255 7.73 10.91 -3.02
C VAL A 255 7.62 9.42 -3.32
N GLY A 256 8.10 8.56 -2.42
CA GLY A 256 8.15 7.10 -2.58
C GLY A 256 6.79 6.48 -2.90
N ASP A 257 5.71 7.06 -2.38
CA ASP A 257 4.33 6.56 -2.55
C ASP A 257 3.56 7.23 -3.70
N HIS A 258 4.20 8.16 -4.43
CA HIS A 258 3.56 8.95 -5.50
C HIS A 258 4.23 8.69 -6.88
N PRO A 259 3.90 7.57 -7.56
CA PRO A 259 4.49 7.19 -8.85
C PRO A 259 4.49 8.25 -9.94
N ARG A 260 3.50 9.15 -9.92
CA ARG A 260 3.40 10.28 -10.86
C ARG A 260 4.63 11.17 -10.88
N ASP A 261 5.30 11.33 -9.74
CA ASP A 261 6.39 12.30 -9.58
C ASP A 261 7.77 11.68 -9.75
N TRP A 262 7.88 10.35 -9.77
CA TRP A 262 9.16 9.63 -9.76
C TRP A 262 10.11 10.04 -10.88
N VAL A 263 9.61 10.24 -12.11
CA VAL A 263 10.45 10.60 -13.26
C VAL A 263 11.00 12.03 -13.11
N GLU A 264 10.14 12.98 -12.73
CA GLU A 264 10.56 14.37 -12.52
C GLU A 264 11.53 14.48 -11.34
N TRP A 265 11.22 13.81 -10.23
CA TRP A 265 12.11 13.72 -9.07
C TRP A 265 13.47 13.11 -9.45
N ALA A 266 13.48 12.01 -10.20
CA ALA A 266 14.72 11.38 -10.67
C ALA A 266 15.53 12.32 -11.59
N HIS A 267 14.87 13.13 -12.41
CA HIS A 267 15.54 14.16 -13.21
C HIS A 267 16.21 15.25 -12.34
N VAL A 268 15.61 15.61 -11.20
CA VAL A 268 16.23 16.51 -10.23
C VAL A 268 17.47 15.85 -9.63
N VAL A 269 17.31 14.63 -9.10
CA VAL A 269 18.41 13.90 -8.47
C VAL A 269 19.58 13.66 -9.42
N GLY A 270 19.31 13.35 -10.69
CA GLY A 270 20.33 13.21 -11.72
C GLY A 270 21.18 14.46 -11.95
N ARG A 271 20.60 15.66 -11.70
CA ARG A 271 21.25 16.97 -11.79
C ARG A 271 21.91 17.41 -10.48
N LEU A 272 21.50 16.85 -9.34
CA LEU A 272 22.00 17.18 -8.01
C LEU A 272 22.99 16.15 -7.45
N ASP A 273 23.52 15.25 -8.26
CA ASP A 273 24.39 14.14 -7.85
C ASP A 273 25.66 14.54 -7.08
N GLN A 274 26.07 15.81 -7.17
CA GLN A 274 27.22 16.36 -6.44
C GLN A 274 26.87 16.83 -5.02
N VAL A 275 25.58 16.98 -4.71
CA VAL A 275 25.07 17.50 -3.43
C VAL A 275 24.22 16.45 -2.72
N ILE A 276 23.42 15.68 -3.47
CA ILE A 276 22.72 14.49 -2.98
C ILE A 276 23.67 13.30 -2.98
N SER A 277 23.60 12.50 -1.93
CA SER A 277 24.37 11.27 -1.82
C SER A 277 23.88 10.24 -2.85
N ASN A 278 24.64 10.09 -3.94
CA ASN A 278 24.40 9.08 -4.97
C ASN A 278 24.87 7.70 -4.49
N THR A 279 23.96 6.90 -3.92
CA THR A 279 24.26 5.60 -3.29
C THR A 279 23.61 4.42 -4.00
N TRP A 280 23.99 3.19 -3.63
CA TRP A 280 23.36 1.97 -4.12
C TRP A 280 21.91 1.83 -3.64
N GLN A 281 21.55 2.39 -2.48
CA GLN A 281 20.17 2.40 -1.98
C GLN A 281 19.26 3.16 -2.94
N LEU A 282 19.71 4.34 -3.40
CA LEU A 282 19.02 5.11 -4.42
C LEU A 282 18.90 4.32 -5.73
N GLY A 283 19.98 3.64 -6.15
CA GLY A 283 19.96 2.77 -7.33
C GLY A 283 18.91 1.66 -7.22
N ARG A 284 18.80 1.02 -6.06
CA ARG A 284 17.80 -0.02 -5.76
C ARG A 284 16.37 0.53 -5.79
N VAL A 285 16.13 1.70 -5.20
CA VAL A 285 14.83 2.38 -5.22
C VAL A 285 14.40 2.69 -6.66
N MET A 286 15.27 3.28 -7.47
CA MET A 286 14.97 3.52 -8.89
C MET A 286 14.67 2.22 -9.64
N ARG A 287 15.37 1.11 -9.32
CA ARG A 287 15.09 -0.20 -9.90
C ARG A 287 13.72 -0.75 -9.50
N GLN A 288 13.27 -0.52 -8.26
CA GLN A 288 11.93 -0.87 -7.80
C GLN A 288 10.85 -0.07 -8.54
N TRP A 289 11.06 1.24 -8.70
CA TRP A 289 10.18 2.11 -9.48
C TRP A 289 10.03 1.64 -10.94
N MET A 290 11.13 1.22 -11.57
CA MET A 290 11.08 0.63 -12.91
C MET A 290 10.22 -0.65 -12.97
N THR A 291 10.30 -1.52 -11.96
CA THR A 291 9.46 -2.75 -11.88
C THR A 291 7.98 -2.41 -11.71
N TYR A 292 7.67 -1.39 -10.91
CA TYR A 292 6.31 -0.89 -10.79
C TYR A 292 5.78 -0.37 -12.14
N PHE A 293 6.55 0.47 -12.83
CA PHE A 293 6.18 0.97 -14.16
C PHE A 293 6.05 -0.12 -15.22
N GLU A 294 6.86 -1.17 -15.15
CA GLU A 294 6.69 -2.35 -15.99
C GLU A 294 5.34 -3.03 -15.75
N THR A 295 4.96 -3.22 -14.49
CA THR A 295 3.67 -3.82 -14.10
C THR A 295 2.49 -2.93 -14.50
N MET A 296 2.60 -1.62 -14.30
CA MET A 296 1.51 -0.67 -14.57
C MET A 296 1.44 -0.21 -16.04
N GLY A 297 2.39 -0.64 -16.89
CA GLY A 297 2.40 -0.27 -18.30
C GLY A 297 2.77 1.18 -18.57
N VAL A 298 3.67 1.76 -17.76
CA VAL A 298 4.20 3.12 -17.91
C VAL A 298 5.47 3.04 -18.77
N HIS A 299 5.30 2.82 -20.06
CA HIS A 299 6.39 2.38 -20.95
C HIS A 299 7.49 3.42 -21.12
N ARG A 300 7.13 4.70 -21.26
CA ARG A 300 8.14 5.76 -21.39
C ARG A 300 8.84 6.05 -20.07
N GLY A 301 8.09 6.12 -18.98
CA GLY A 301 8.63 6.41 -17.63
C GLY A 301 9.73 5.43 -17.22
N ARG A 302 9.56 4.11 -17.48
CA ARG A 302 10.61 3.13 -17.17
C ARG A 302 11.88 3.31 -17.99
N VAL A 303 11.78 3.72 -19.26
CA VAL A 303 12.96 3.98 -20.11
C VAL A 303 13.71 5.21 -19.59
N GLU A 304 12.99 6.28 -19.25
CA GLU A 304 13.60 7.48 -18.67
C GLU A 304 14.30 7.19 -17.33
N LEU A 305 13.65 6.46 -16.42
CA LEU A 305 14.27 6.05 -15.16
C LEU A 305 15.52 5.20 -15.38
N ALA A 306 15.51 4.25 -16.33
CA ALA A 306 16.68 3.44 -16.63
C ALA A 306 17.86 4.28 -17.13
N LEU A 307 17.60 5.26 -18.01
CA LEU A 307 18.64 6.16 -18.51
C LEU A 307 19.23 7.05 -17.40
N ILE A 308 18.37 7.66 -16.56
CA ILE A 308 18.82 8.49 -15.43
C ILE A 308 19.62 7.65 -14.44
N SER A 309 19.08 6.50 -14.03
CA SER A 309 19.73 5.59 -13.08
C SER A 309 21.06 5.05 -13.62
N GLY A 310 21.13 4.78 -14.93
CA GLY A 310 22.34 4.34 -15.60
C GLY A 310 23.45 5.39 -15.54
N HIS A 311 23.14 6.66 -15.80
CA HIS A 311 24.11 7.75 -15.67
C HIS A 311 24.53 7.96 -14.21
N LEU A 312 23.64 7.78 -13.24
CA LEU A 312 23.99 7.79 -11.82
C LEU A 312 24.93 6.62 -11.47
N ALA A 313 24.72 5.43 -12.02
CA ALA A 313 25.62 4.28 -11.84
C ALA A 313 27.01 4.53 -12.45
N VAL A 314 27.08 5.17 -13.62
CA VAL A 314 28.35 5.65 -14.21
C VAL A 314 29.08 6.58 -13.24
N LYS A 315 28.37 7.54 -12.65
CA LYS A 315 28.92 8.47 -11.65
C LYS A 315 29.40 7.75 -10.38
N ARG A 316 28.76 6.64 -9.97
CA ARG A 316 29.21 5.74 -8.89
C ARG A 316 30.36 4.80 -9.29
N GLN A 317 30.81 4.82 -10.54
CA GLN A 317 31.81 3.91 -11.11
C GLN A 317 31.37 2.43 -11.17
N ILE A 318 30.08 2.18 -11.44
CA ILE A 318 29.48 0.84 -11.51
C ILE A 318 29.09 0.52 -12.98
N PRO A 319 30.03 0.06 -13.82
CA PRO A 319 29.79 -0.11 -15.26
C PRO A 319 28.84 -1.28 -15.58
N TRP A 320 28.82 -2.35 -14.77
CA TRP A 320 27.94 -3.49 -15.03
C TRP A 320 26.46 -3.08 -14.94
N GLN A 321 26.12 -2.25 -13.95
CA GLN A 321 24.75 -1.81 -13.72
C GLN A 321 24.31 -0.81 -14.79
N ALA A 322 25.21 0.11 -15.18
CA ALA A 322 24.94 1.03 -16.28
C ALA A 322 24.68 0.29 -17.61
N ASN A 323 25.45 -0.77 -17.90
CA ASN A 323 25.19 -1.62 -19.07
C ASN A 323 23.87 -2.37 -18.95
N ALA A 324 23.57 -2.98 -17.79
CA ALA A 324 22.31 -3.68 -17.58
C ALA A 324 21.09 -2.74 -17.76
N LEU A 325 21.18 -1.51 -17.27
CA LEU A 325 20.14 -0.50 -17.45
C LEU A 325 20.02 -0.02 -18.91
N ALA A 326 21.13 0.06 -19.65
CA ALA A 326 21.09 0.34 -21.08
C ALA A 326 20.43 -0.80 -21.87
N ASP A 327 20.70 -2.05 -21.50
CA ASP A 327 20.08 -3.22 -22.13
C ASP A 327 18.57 -3.28 -21.85
N LEU A 328 18.16 -2.99 -20.61
CA LEU A 328 16.75 -2.85 -20.24
C LEU A 328 16.07 -1.74 -21.05
N ALA A 329 16.67 -0.54 -21.06
CA ALA A 329 16.15 0.59 -21.82
C ALA A 329 15.97 0.26 -23.32
N GLU A 330 16.98 -0.39 -23.93
CA GLU A 330 16.91 -0.83 -25.34
C GLU A 330 15.79 -1.86 -25.56
N SER A 331 15.68 -2.85 -24.67
CA SER A 331 14.67 -3.92 -24.77
C SER A 331 13.24 -3.38 -24.71
N TRP A 332 13.03 -2.25 -24.02
CA TRP A 332 11.73 -1.64 -23.83
C TRP A 332 11.32 -0.66 -24.94
N LEU A 333 12.25 -0.28 -25.83
CA LEU A 333 11.95 0.65 -26.93
C LEU A 333 10.84 0.12 -27.85
N GLY A 334 10.74 -1.20 -28.03
CA GLY A 334 9.71 -1.83 -28.84
C GLY A 334 8.28 -1.66 -28.30
N SER A 335 8.12 -1.25 -27.04
CA SER A 335 6.81 -0.95 -26.44
C SER A 335 6.37 0.51 -26.64
N LEU A 336 7.22 1.36 -27.24
CA LEU A 336 6.92 2.77 -27.50
C LEU A 336 6.45 2.96 -28.95
N ARG A 337 5.52 3.89 -29.16
CA ARG A 337 5.04 4.28 -30.48
C ARG A 337 6.02 5.23 -31.17
N VAL A 338 6.72 6.06 -30.38
CA VAL A 338 7.74 7.02 -30.85
C VAL A 338 9.03 6.80 -30.06
N THR A 339 10.17 6.69 -30.74
CA THR A 339 11.47 6.42 -30.08
C THR A 339 12.53 7.48 -30.37
N ASP A 340 12.16 8.61 -30.97
CA ASP A 340 13.10 9.65 -31.38
C ASP A 340 14.05 10.08 -30.24
N GLY A 341 15.35 10.03 -30.51
CA GLY A 341 16.41 10.40 -29.57
C GLY A 341 16.72 9.37 -28.46
N LEU A 342 15.86 8.37 -28.24
CA LEU A 342 16.08 7.35 -27.20
C LEU A 342 17.21 6.36 -27.55
N PRO A 343 17.30 5.80 -28.78
CA PRO A 343 18.41 4.95 -29.17
C PRO A 343 19.77 5.65 -29.02
N GLU A 344 19.85 6.93 -29.34
CA GLU A 344 21.07 7.74 -29.19
C GLU A 344 21.46 7.88 -27.72
N ARG A 345 20.49 8.14 -26.83
CA ARG A 345 20.73 8.22 -25.37
C ARG A 345 21.15 6.87 -24.77
N VAL A 346 20.58 5.77 -25.24
CA VAL A 346 21.03 4.42 -24.85
C VAL A 346 22.48 4.18 -25.30
N ALA A 347 22.82 4.54 -26.54
CA ALA A 347 24.17 4.43 -27.07
C ALA A 347 25.17 5.32 -26.29
N GLU A 348 24.76 6.53 -25.90
CA GLU A 348 25.53 7.42 -25.05
C GLU A 348 25.80 6.80 -23.67
N LEU A 349 24.78 6.24 -23.02
CA LEU A 349 24.92 5.54 -21.75
C LEU A 349 25.90 4.37 -21.85
N ARG A 350 25.81 3.54 -22.90
CA ARG A 350 26.76 2.44 -23.15
C ARG A 350 28.19 2.95 -23.33
N ALA A 351 28.36 4.02 -24.10
CA ALA A 351 29.68 4.63 -24.31
C ALA A 351 30.26 5.18 -22.99
N ALA A 352 29.42 5.81 -22.17
CA ALA A 352 29.80 6.29 -20.84
C ALA A 352 30.18 5.13 -19.91
N ALA A 353 29.41 4.05 -19.88
CA ALA A 353 29.71 2.85 -19.10
C ALA A 353 31.04 2.20 -19.51
N ALA A 354 31.32 2.12 -20.81
CA ALA A 354 32.58 1.58 -21.33
C ALA A 354 33.81 2.43 -20.98
N ALA A 355 33.63 3.73 -20.71
CA ALA A 355 34.70 4.64 -20.30
C ALA A 355 35.01 4.60 -18.79
N VAL A 356 34.17 3.93 -17.99
CA VAL A 356 34.36 3.82 -16.53
C VAL A 356 35.46 2.81 -16.21
N THR A 357 36.38 3.20 -15.33
CA THR A 357 37.30 2.27 -14.67
C THR A 357 36.69 1.83 -13.34
N PRO A 358 36.26 0.57 -13.18
CA PRO A 358 35.67 0.10 -11.94
C PRO A 358 36.71 0.05 -10.80
N PRO A 359 36.27 0.17 -9.55
CA PRO A 359 37.16 0.08 -8.40
C PRO A 359 37.80 -1.31 -8.28
N PRO A 360 39.07 -1.40 -7.83
CA PRO A 360 39.76 -2.68 -7.67
C PRO A 360 39.07 -3.54 -6.60
N ALA A 361 39.14 -4.86 -6.78
CA ALA A 361 38.63 -5.82 -5.82
C ALA A 361 39.45 -5.80 -4.50
N PRO A 362 38.84 -6.18 -3.35
CA PRO A 362 39.50 -6.12 -2.05
C PRO A 362 40.65 -7.13 -1.87
N GLY A 363 40.80 -8.10 -2.78
CA GLY A 363 41.82 -9.14 -2.74
C GLY A 363 41.94 -9.93 -4.05
N PRO A 364 42.74 -11.01 -4.08
CA PRO A 364 42.86 -11.89 -5.23
C PRO A 364 41.55 -12.67 -5.48
N GLN A 365 41.37 -13.12 -6.71
CA GLN A 365 40.09 -13.65 -7.19
C GLN A 365 39.63 -14.91 -6.44
N ASP A 366 40.55 -15.78 -6.06
CA ASP A 366 40.29 -17.02 -5.32
C ASP A 366 39.91 -16.82 -3.84
N GLU A 367 40.13 -15.62 -3.29
CA GLU A 367 39.79 -15.28 -1.90
C GLU A 367 38.51 -14.42 -1.81
N LEU A 368 37.90 -14.04 -2.94
CA LEU A 368 36.78 -13.07 -2.95
C LEU A 368 35.54 -13.53 -2.19
N VAL A 369 35.28 -14.85 -2.12
CA VAL A 369 34.16 -15.38 -1.32
C VAL A 369 34.41 -15.19 0.17
N GLU A 370 35.65 -15.39 0.63
CA GLU A 370 36.01 -15.17 2.04
C GLU A 370 35.91 -13.69 2.40
N TYR A 371 36.36 -12.80 1.51
CA TYR A 371 36.19 -11.35 1.69
C TYR A 371 34.71 -10.93 1.68
N PHE A 372 33.87 -11.56 0.87
CA PHE A 372 32.43 -11.29 0.85
C PHE A 372 31.80 -11.72 2.18
N ASP A 373 32.05 -12.95 2.62
CA ASP A 373 31.47 -13.50 3.85
C ASP A 373 31.99 -12.78 5.11
N ALA A 374 33.18 -12.17 5.05
CA ALA A 374 33.75 -11.35 6.12
C ALA A 374 33.31 -9.88 6.10
N ALA A 375 32.68 -9.40 5.02
CA ALA A 375 32.24 -8.02 4.91
C ALA A 375 31.00 -7.78 5.80
N ASP A 376 31.07 -6.76 6.66
CA ASP A 376 29.91 -6.35 7.44
C ASP A 376 28.96 -5.46 6.62
N GLY A 377 27.67 -5.48 6.94
CA GLY A 377 26.63 -4.74 6.21
C GLY A 377 26.79 -3.21 6.23
N HIS A 378 27.72 -2.68 7.04
CA HIS A 378 28.02 -1.24 7.11
C HIS A 378 29.06 -0.80 6.07
N ASN A 379 30.00 -1.68 5.67
CA ASN A 379 31.05 -1.36 4.69
C ASN A 379 30.92 -2.12 3.36
N ALA A 380 30.01 -3.10 3.28
CA ALA A 380 29.76 -3.84 2.04
C ALA A 380 28.93 -3.00 1.05
N ASP A 381 29.54 -2.61 -0.06
CA ASP A 381 28.83 -2.03 -1.20
C ASP A 381 28.36 -3.18 -2.12
N PRO A 382 27.06 -3.52 -2.15
CA PRO A 382 26.55 -4.63 -2.94
C PRO A 382 26.75 -4.42 -4.45
N GLU A 383 26.76 -3.18 -4.94
CA GLU A 383 26.98 -2.91 -6.36
C GLU A 383 28.41 -3.27 -6.77
N ARG A 384 29.39 -3.03 -5.90
CA ARG A 384 30.78 -3.43 -6.15
C ARG A 384 30.96 -4.94 -6.07
N TRP A 385 30.33 -5.58 -5.09
CA TRP A 385 30.38 -7.03 -4.93
C TRP A 385 29.85 -7.78 -6.15
N VAL A 386 28.79 -7.28 -6.79
CA VAL A 386 28.33 -7.82 -8.08
C VAL A 386 29.46 -7.78 -9.12
N GLY A 387 30.08 -6.61 -9.31
CA GLY A 387 31.16 -6.45 -10.29
C GLY A 387 32.37 -7.34 -10.02
N TRP A 388 32.75 -7.50 -8.74
CA TRP A 388 33.92 -8.31 -8.35
C TRP A 388 33.66 -9.82 -8.44
N LEU A 389 32.44 -10.28 -8.14
CA LEU A 389 32.09 -11.70 -8.23
C LEU A 389 31.72 -12.14 -9.65
N TRP A 390 31.37 -11.22 -10.54
CA TRP A 390 30.97 -11.53 -11.92
C TRP A 390 31.92 -12.50 -12.65
N PRO A 391 33.26 -12.34 -12.62
CA PRO A 391 34.18 -13.24 -13.33
C PRO A 391 34.22 -14.68 -12.80
N LEU A 392 33.75 -14.92 -11.58
CA LEU A 392 33.66 -16.26 -10.97
C LEU A 392 32.33 -16.94 -11.26
N SER A 393 31.33 -16.16 -11.67
CA SER A 393 29.96 -16.60 -11.78
C SER A 393 29.76 -17.66 -12.87
N GLY A 394 29.01 -18.72 -12.54
CA GLY A 394 28.81 -19.89 -13.40
C GLY A 394 29.97 -20.88 -13.43
N THR A 395 31.09 -20.59 -12.74
CA THR A 395 32.25 -21.49 -12.66
C THR A 395 32.58 -21.92 -11.24
N ASP A 396 32.42 -21.01 -10.27
CA ASP A 396 32.54 -21.30 -8.84
C ASP A 396 31.16 -21.20 -8.18
N LEU A 397 30.64 -22.31 -7.66
CA LEU A 397 29.28 -22.39 -7.11
C LEU A 397 29.10 -21.47 -5.88
N PRO A 398 30.01 -21.45 -4.89
CA PRO A 398 29.93 -20.51 -3.77
C PRO A 398 29.84 -19.06 -4.24
N ALA A 399 30.75 -18.59 -5.10
CA ALA A 399 30.72 -17.23 -5.64
C ALA A 399 29.44 -16.97 -6.46
N THR A 400 28.99 -17.95 -7.25
CA THR A 400 27.75 -17.83 -8.04
C THR A 400 26.55 -17.56 -7.13
N ARG A 401 26.41 -18.31 -6.04
CA ARG A 401 25.30 -18.13 -5.08
C ARG A 401 25.35 -16.75 -4.43
N ARG A 402 26.52 -16.25 -4.01
CA ARG A 402 26.66 -14.89 -3.45
C ARG A 402 26.28 -13.85 -4.50
N HIS A 403 26.85 -13.98 -5.70
CA HIS A 403 26.63 -13.07 -6.80
C HIS A 403 25.15 -12.94 -7.16
N THR A 404 24.44 -14.05 -7.35
CA THR A 404 23.02 -14.02 -7.72
C THR A 404 22.12 -13.53 -6.59
N THR A 405 22.44 -13.83 -5.33
CA THR A 405 21.73 -13.26 -4.17
C THR A 405 21.91 -11.74 -4.11
N THR A 406 23.13 -11.23 -4.35
CA THR A 406 23.38 -9.78 -4.39
C THR A 406 22.67 -9.12 -5.58
N LEU A 407 22.62 -9.77 -6.75
CA LEU A 407 21.84 -9.30 -7.90
C LEU A 407 20.35 -9.21 -7.56
N SER A 408 19.76 -10.26 -6.98
CA SER A 408 18.37 -10.27 -6.51
C SER A 408 18.11 -9.14 -5.52
N PHE A 409 18.98 -8.96 -4.53
CA PHE A 409 18.88 -7.88 -3.54
C PHE A 409 18.81 -6.50 -4.20
N LEU A 410 19.59 -6.26 -5.25
CA LEU A 410 19.62 -5.01 -6.02
C LEU A 410 18.48 -4.88 -7.04
N GLY A 411 17.58 -5.86 -7.16
CA GLY A 411 16.46 -5.85 -8.10
C GLY A 411 16.78 -6.39 -9.51
N TYR A 412 17.85 -7.18 -9.64
CA TYR A 412 18.30 -7.81 -10.89
C TYR A 412 18.14 -9.34 -10.87
N ALA A 413 17.08 -9.84 -10.19
CA ALA A 413 16.77 -11.27 -10.13
C ALA A 413 16.72 -11.98 -11.50
N PRO A 414 16.19 -11.39 -12.59
CA PRO A 414 16.23 -12.01 -13.92
C PRO A 414 17.64 -12.32 -14.43
N VAL A 415 18.61 -11.44 -14.13
CA VAL A 415 20.02 -11.64 -14.50
C VAL A 415 20.62 -12.79 -13.69
N GLY A 416 20.33 -12.84 -12.38
CA GLY A 416 20.70 -13.95 -11.52
C GLY A 416 20.09 -15.29 -11.96
N ALA A 417 18.82 -15.26 -12.41
CA ALA A 417 18.12 -16.43 -12.93
C ALA A 417 18.81 -17.00 -14.17
N ASP A 418 19.23 -16.15 -15.11
CA ASP A 418 19.95 -16.58 -16.31
C ASP A 418 21.29 -17.22 -15.98
N ILE A 419 22.03 -16.65 -15.03
CA ILE A 419 23.31 -17.19 -14.55
C ILE A 419 23.12 -18.59 -13.94
N LEU A 420 22.19 -18.72 -12.98
CA LEU A 420 21.92 -20.00 -12.31
C LEU A 420 21.32 -21.03 -13.28
N TRP A 421 20.45 -20.60 -14.18
CA TRP A 421 19.90 -21.47 -15.22
C TRP A 421 21.02 -22.05 -16.09
N LYS A 422 21.93 -21.21 -16.57
CA LYS A 422 23.06 -21.67 -17.36
C LYS A 422 23.94 -22.64 -16.57
N ALA A 423 24.19 -22.39 -15.29
CA ALA A 423 25.01 -23.25 -14.44
C ALA A 423 24.35 -24.61 -14.15
N VAL A 424 23.09 -24.61 -13.74
CA VAL A 424 22.38 -25.81 -13.24
C VAL A 424 21.73 -26.61 -14.37
N VAL A 425 21.20 -25.92 -15.40
CA VAL A 425 20.39 -26.54 -16.46
C VAL A 425 21.18 -26.76 -17.75
N GLU A 426 21.90 -25.74 -18.24
CA GLU A 426 22.59 -25.85 -19.54
C GLU A 426 23.98 -26.48 -19.42
N GLY A 427 24.71 -26.13 -18.36
CA GLY A 427 26.04 -26.64 -18.05
C GLY A 427 26.05 -27.86 -17.12
N GLY A 428 24.90 -28.17 -16.51
CA GLY A 428 24.72 -29.26 -15.56
C GLY A 428 23.63 -30.26 -15.98
N ASP A 429 23.26 -31.14 -15.05
CA ASP A 429 22.11 -32.05 -15.19
C ASP A 429 21.14 -31.84 -14.02
N PRO A 430 19.99 -31.16 -14.25
CA PRO A 430 18.99 -30.92 -13.21
C PRO A 430 18.51 -32.17 -12.47
N ALA A 431 18.54 -33.34 -13.12
CA ALA A 431 18.11 -34.60 -12.50
C ALA A 431 19.06 -35.08 -11.38
N THR A 432 20.29 -34.54 -11.36
CA THR A 432 21.34 -34.91 -10.40
C THR A 432 21.87 -33.71 -9.60
N ALA A 433 21.26 -32.54 -9.78
CA ALA A 433 21.63 -31.33 -9.05
C ALA A 433 21.36 -31.49 -7.55
N GLU A 434 22.16 -30.83 -6.72
CA GLU A 434 21.95 -30.81 -5.27
C GLU A 434 20.65 -30.08 -4.91
N ASP A 435 19.93 -30.54 -3.87
CA ASP A 435 18.69 -29.92 -3.37
C ASP A 435 18.84 -28.42 -3.14
N GLN A 436 20.03 -27.99 -2.69
CA GLN A 436 20.33 -26.59 -2.45
C GLN A 436 20.40 -25.76 -3.74
N ASP A 437 20.99 -26.28 -4.81
CA ASP A 437 21.04 -25.57 -6.11
C ASP A 437 19.67 -25.50 -6.78
N ILE A 438 18.89 -26.58 -6.65
CA ILE A 438 17.49 -26.60 -7.07
C ILE A 438 16.71 -25.52 -6.30
N ALA A 439 16.90 -25.43 -4.98
CA ALA A 439 16.24 -24.43 -4.15
C ALA A 439 16.63 -22.99 -4.53
N TYR A 440 17.92 -22.72 -4.75
CA TYR A 440 18.38 -21.40 -5.17
C TYR A 440 17.80 -20.98 -6.52
N LEU A 441 17.89 -21.86 -7.54
CA LEU A 441 17.33 -21.52 -8.85
C LEU A 441 15.80 -21.36 -8.79
N THR A 442 15.10 -22.22 -8.02
CA THR A 442 13.65 -22.08 -7.81
C THR A 442 13.32 -20.71 -7.19
N GLY A 443 14.03 -20.32 -6.12
CA GLY A 443 13.80 -19.04 -5.43
C GLY A 443 14.04 -17.84 -6.35
N VAL A 444 15.16 -17.82 -7.08
CA VAL A 444 15.48 -16.70 -7.99
C VAL A 444 14.51 -16.64 -9.18
N LEU A 445 14.00 -17.77 -9.68
CA LEU A 445 12.97 -17.78 -10.71
C LEU A 445 11.63 -17.22 -10.21
N ILE A 446 11.25 -17.50 -8.96
CA ILE A 446 10.05 -16.93 -8.31
C ILE A 446 10.20 -15.41 -8.19
N GLU A 447 11.34 -14.94 -7.66
CA GLU A 447 11.66 -13.52 -7.50
C GLU A 447 11.68 -12.78 -8.85
N ALA A 448 12.19 -13.45 -9.90
CA ALA A 448 12.24 -12.89 -11.25
C ALA A 448 10.89 -12.93 -12.00
N GLY A 449 9.83 -13.52 -11.41
CA GLY A 449 8.53 -13.67 -12.06
C GLY A 449 8.53 -14.63 -13.26
N GLN A 450 9.51 -15.54 -13.35
CA GLN A 450 9.68 -16.43 -14.50
C GLN A 450 8.97 -17.77 -14.31
N ASP A 451 7.65 -17.72 -14.04
CA ASP A 451 6.81 -18.86 -13.66
C ASP A 451 6.89 -20.00 -14.70
N GLU A 452 6.74 -19.70 -15.99
CA GLU A 452 6.83 -20.70 -17.08
C GLU A 452 8.21 -21.38 -17.13
N ARG A 453 9.27 -20.63 -16.84
CA ARG A 453 10.63 -21.16 -16.83
C ARG A 453 10.84 -22.07 -15.62
N LEU A 454 10.24 -21.75 -14.48
CA LEU A 454 10.21 -22.61 -13.29
C LEU A 454 9.44 -23.90 -13.56
N GLU A 455 8.27 -23.84 -14.21
CA GLU A 455 7.52 -25.04 -14.59
C GLU A 455 8.34 -25.95 -15.52
N ARG A 456 9.04 -25.36 -16.50
CA ARG A 456 9.98 -26.10 -17.36
C ARG A 456 11.14 -26.70 -16.56
N PHE A 457 11.69 -25.98 -15.59
CA PHE A 457 12.73 -26.50 -14.70
C PHE A 457 12.21 -27.68 -13.89
N ALA A 458 11.04 -27.55 -13.25
CA ALA A 458 10.42 -28.61 -12.46
C ALA A 458 10.19 -29.90 -13.28
N ALA A 459 9.81 -29.77 -14.56
CA ALA A 459 9.66 -30.92 -15.45
C ALA A 459 10.96 -31.69 -15.75
N MET A 460 12.13 -31.10 -15.45
CA MET A 460 13.45 -31.73 -15.60
C MET A 460 13.95 -32.38 -14.30
N LEU A 461 13.28 -32.13 -13.16
CA LEU A 461 13.70 -32.60 -11.84
C LEU A 461 13.14 -34.00 -11.53
N PRO A 462 13.76 -34.73 -10.58
CA PRO A 462 13.15 -35.93 -10.00
C PRO A 462 11.81 -35.58 -9.33
N ALA A 463 10.86 -36.52 -9.35
CA ALA A 463 9.47 -36.25 -8.94
C ALA A 463 9.31 -35.55 -7.57
N PRO A 464 10.01 -35.96 -6.48
CA PRO A 464 9.91 -35.24 -5.20
C PRO A 464 10.32 -33.76 -5.30
N ALA A 465 11.43 -33.47 -5.97
CA ALA A 465 11.96 -32.11 -6.13
C ALA A 465 11.13 -31.27 -7.12
N ALA A 466 10.62 -31.89 -8.18
CA ALA A 466 9.70 -31.26 -9.13
C ALA A 466 8.43 -30.74 -8.41
N HIS A 467 7.79 -31.61 -7.64
CA HIS A 467 6.59 -31.26 -6.87
C HIS A 467 6.89 -30.21 -5.80
N LEU A 468 8.05 -30.27 -5.12
CA LEU A 468 8.44 -29.25 -4.16
C LEU A 468 8.67 -27.88 -4.83
N ALA A 469 9.32 -27.83 -6.00
CA ALA A 469 9.53 -26.60 -6.74
C ALA A 469 8.20 -25.94 -7.17
N LEU A 470 7.23 -26.73 -7.64
CA LEU A 470 5.89 -26.25 -7.97
C LEU A 470 5.13 -25.79 -6.72
N ALA A 471 5.23 -26.51 -5.60
CA ALA A 471 4.62 -26.08 -4.33
C ALA A 471 5.16 -24.71 -3.87
N ARG A 472 6.46 -24.45 -4.01
CA ARG A 472 7.06 -23.13 -3.72
C ARG A 472 6.52 -22.04 -4.65
N LEU A 473 6.40 -22.33 -5.95
CA LEU A 473 5.82 -21.41 -6.92
C LEU A 473 4.37 -21.06 -6.54
N HIS A 474 3.53 -22.07 -6.31
CA HIS A 474 2.13 -21.86 -5.94
C HIS A 474 1.99 -21.09 -4.63
N ARG A 475 2.83 -21.36 -3.63
CA ARG A 475 2.86 -20.59 -2.38
C ARG A 475 3.17 -19.12 -2.64
N ALA A 476 4.18 -18.84 -3.47
CA ALA A 476 4.58 -17.47 -3.80
C ALA A 476 3.52 -16.71 -4.62
N ARG A 477 2.54 -17.41 -5.18
CA ARG A 477 1.38 -16.85 -5.90
C ARG A 477 0.07 -16.99 -5.11
N GLU A 478 0.15 -17.35 -3.83
CA GLU A 478 -0.98 -17.53 -2.92
C GLU A 478 -2.05 -18.52 -3.43
N ARG A 479 -1.63 -19.49 -4.26
CA ARG A 479 -2.46 -20.57 -4.78
C ARG A 479 -2.41 -21.74 -3.79
N TRP A 480 -3.16 -21.62 -2.70
CA TRP A 480 -3.01 -22.49 -1.53
C TRP A 480 -3.45 -23.94 -1.79
N GLU A 481 -4.50 -24.15 -2.58
CA GLU A 481 -4.96 -25.48 -3.00
C GLU A 481 -3.89 -26.21 -3.81
N GLU A 482 -3.28 -25.55 -4.80
CA GLU A 482 -2.22 -26.12 -5.61
C GLU A 482 -0.94 -26.33 -4.79
N THR A 483 -0.62 -25.41 -3.88
CA THR A 483 0.48 -25.57 -2.92
C THR A 483 0.31 -26.86 -2.11
N SER A 484 -0.89 -27.07 -1.57
CA SER A 484 -1.25 -28.27 -0.80
C SER A 484 -1.11 -29.55 -1.65
N ALA A 485 -1.64 -29.51 -2.88
CA ALA A 485 -1.61 -30.66 -3.78
C ALA A 485 -0.19 -31.05 -4.24
N GLU A 486 0.66 -30.07 -4.57
CA GLU A 486 2.04 -30.32 -4.99
C GLU A 486 2.92 -30.74 -3.80
N ALA A 487 2.79 -30.08 -2.64
CA ALA A 487 3.54 -30.48 -1.44
C ALA A 487 3.20 -31.91 -0.98
N GLY A 488 1.92 -32.30 -1.05
CA GLY A 488 1.48 -33.67 -0.80
C GLY A 488 2.07 -34.67 -1.79
N ARG A 489 2.03 -34.36 -3.09
CA ARG A 489 2.64 -35.21 -4.14
C ARG A 489 4.15 -35.35 -3.99
N SER A 490 4.85 -34.34 -3.51
CA SER A 490 6.28 -34.45 -3.18
C SER A 490 6.53 -35.53 -2.13
N LEU A 491 5.74 -35.55 -1.05
CA LEU A 491 5.82 -36.57 0.00
C LEU A 491 5.45 -37.97 -0.52
N GLU A 492 4.37 -38.08 -1.30
CA GLU A 492 3.93 -39.35 -1.91
C GLU A 492 4.95 -39.93 -2.90
N ALA A 493 5.69 -39.05 -3.59
CA ALA A 493 6.78 -39.42 -4.49
C ALA A 493 8.05 -39.91 -3.76
N GLY A 494 8.05 -39.94 -2.42
CA GLY A 494 9.16 -40.42 -1.61
C GLY A 494 10.20 -39.34 -1.31
N ALA A 495 9.78 -38.09 -1.10
CA ALA A 495 10.68 -37.05 -0.57
C ALA A 495 11.35 -37.51 0.74
N GLU A 496 12.67 -37.28 0.84
CA GLU A 496 13.48 -37.55 2.03
C GLU A 496 14.23 -36.28 2.47
N GLY A 497 14.83 -36.31 3.66
CA GLY A 497 15.70 -35.23 4.16
C GLY A 497 15.05 -33.84 4.15
N THR A 498 15.78 -32.85 3.66
CA THR A 498 15.37 -31.44 3.55
C THR A 498 14.15 -31.24 2.66
N THR A 499 14.04 -32.01 1.57
CA THR A 499 12.89 -31.94 0.66
C THR A 499 11.60 -32.35 1.39
N ALA A 500 11.63 -33.43 2.17
CA ALA A 500 10.48 -33.90 2.95
C ALA A 500 10.10 -32.95 4.10
N LEU A 501 11.10 -32.36 4.74
CA LEU A 501 10.93 -31.36 5.79
C LEU A 501 10.14 -30.16 5.25
N GLU A 502 10.60 -29.59 4.14
CA GLU A 502 10.01 -28.41 3.57
C GLU A 502 8.63 -28.68 2.96
N ALA A 503 8.44 -29.82 2.29
CA ALA A 503 7.13 -30.23 1.79
C ALA A 503 6.08 -30.30 2.92
N ARG A 504 6.43 -30.83 4.10
CA ARG A 504 5.52 -30.82 5.27
C ARG A 504 5.21 -29.41 5.76
N ARG A 505 6.22 -28.53 5.84
CA ARG A 505 6.03 -27.13 6.25
C ARG A 505 5.12 -26.37 5.28
N LEU A 506 5.31 -26.55 3.97
CA LEU A 506 4.45 -25.96 2.93
C LEU A 506 3.02 -26.51 3.00
N LEU A 507 2.88 -27.82 3.17
CA LEU A 507 1.57 -28.48 3.26
C LEU A 507 0.78 -28.01 4.49
N ALA A 508 1.44 -27.90 5.64
CA ALA A 508 0.81 -27.40 6.87
C ALA A 508 0.43 -25.92 6.76
N GLY A 509 1.33 -25.09 6.20
CA GLY A 509 1.03 -23.67 5.96
C GLY A 509 -0.13 -23.47 4.99
N ALA A 510 -0.18 -24.23 3.90
CA ALA A 510 -1.30 -24.20 2.96
C ALA A 510 -2.61 -24.66 3.62
N ALA A 511 -2.59 -25.69 4.47
CA ALA A 511 -3.77 -26.12 5.21
C ALA A 511 -4.32 -25.01 6.13
N GLN A 512 -3.44 -24.28 6.82
CA GLN A 512 -3.85 -23.14 7.66
C GLN A 512 -4.48 -22.01 6.84
N GLN A 513 -3.89 -21.65 5.68
CA GLN A 513 -4.46 -20.62 4.79
C GLN A 513 -5.83 -21.01 4.22
N LEU A 514 -6.07 -22.31 4.03
CA LEU A 514 -7.36 -22.88 3.63
C LEU A 514 -8.35 -23.05 4.80
N GLY A 515 -7.98 -22.62 6.02
CA GLY A 515 -8.80 -22.73 7.23
C GLY A 515 -8.81 -24.12 7.89
N ASP A 516 -8.05 -25.09 7.38
CA ASP A 516 -7.95 -26.45 7.93
C ASP A 516 -6.77 -26.58 8.92
N ASN A 517 -6.91 -25.87 10.04
CA ASN A 517 -5.90 -25.85 11.11
C ASN A 517 -5.68 -27.25 11.73
N ALA A 518 -6.71 -28.09 11.81
CA ALA A 518 -6.61 -29.44 12.35
C ALA A 518 -5.69 -30.31 11.49
N LYS A 519 -5.85 -30.27 10.16
CA LYS A 519 -4.94 -30.95 9.23
C LYS A 519 -3.52 -30.41 9.32
N GLY A 520 -3.36 -29.08 9.36
CA GLY A 520 -2.04 -28.45 9.49
C GLY A 520 -1.28 -28.88 10.75
N ALA A 521 -1.97 -28.88 11.90
CA ALA A 521 -1.40 -29.33 13.17
C ALA A 521 -1.01 -30.81 13.14
N ALA A 522 -1.83 -31.68 12.52
CA ALA A 522 -1.52 -33.09 12.38
C ALA A 522 -0.27 -33.35 11.53
N ILE A 523 -0.08 -32.60 10.44
CA ILE A 523 1.12 -32.68 9.59
C ILE A 523 2.36 -32.26 10.38
N LEU A 524 2.29 -31.14 11.10
CA LEU A 524 3.42 -30.67 11.91
C LEU A 524 3.72 -31.57 13.09
N ARG A 525 2.71 -32.26 13.64
CA ARG A 525 2.92 -33.23 14.72
C ARG A 525 3.90 -34.33 14.31
N GLU A 526 3.74 -34.92 13.11
CA GLU A 526 4.67 -35.94 12.61
C GLU A 526 6.10 -35.40 12.52
N LEU A 527 6.23 -34.14 12.09
CA LEU A 527 7.52 -33.47 11.99
C LEU A 527 8.14 -33.22 13.37
N VAL A 528 7.34 -32.69 14.31
CA VAL A 528 7.75 -32.41 15.67
C VAL A 528 8.09 -33.71 16.42
N GLU A 529 7.43 -34.83 16.16
CA GLU A 529 7.79 -36.11 16.78
C GLU A 529 9.11 -36.69 16.22
N SER A 530 9.62 -36.18 15.10
CA SER A 530 10.92 -36.54 14.51
C SER A 530 12.08 -35.75 15.10
N GLU A 531 13.32 -36.24 14.91
CA GLU A 531 14.55 -35.50 15.28
C GLU A 531 14.85 -34.31 14.36
N ALA A 532 14.10 -34.15 13.25
CA ALA A 532 14.29 -33.08 12.28
C ALA A 532 13.43 -31.83 12.54
N GLY A 533 12.47 -31.91 13.48
CA GLY A 533 11.62 -30.78 13.83
C GLY A 533 12.35 -29.72 14.67
N GLU A 534 12.14 -28.45 14.33
CA GLU A 534 12.71 -27.31 15.06
C GLU A 534 11.71 -26.75 16.07
N GLU A 535 12.20 -25.90 16.99
CA GLU A 535 11.34 -25.22 17.96
C GLU A 535 10.22 -24.41 17.28
N GLU A 536 10.53 -23.77 16.14
CA GLU A 536 9.55 -23.03 15.35
C GLU A 536 8.41 -23.94 14.83
N ASP A 537 8.71 -25.18 14.46
CA ASP A 537 7.68 -26.15 14.04
C ASP A 537 6.75 -26.51 15.20
N VAL A 538 7.28 -26.59 16.44
CA VAL A 538 6.47 -26.81 17.65
C VAL A 538 5.53 -25.64 17.89
N TRP A 539 6.01 -24.40 17.78
CA TRP A 539 5.18 -23.22 17.93
C TRP A 539 4.08 -23.12 16.87
N ARG A 540 4.41 -23.36 15.59
CA ARG A 540 3.41 -23.39 14.50
C ARG A 540 2.35 -24.46 14.74
N MET A 541 2.76 -25.65 15.20
CA MET A 541 1.84 -26.73 15.56
C MET A 541 0.91 -26.30 16.71
N ILE A 542 1.44 -25.66 17.76
CA ILE A 542 0.65 -25.14 18.89
C ILE A 542 -0.40 -24.12 18.41
N VAL A 543 -0.03 -23.18 17.53
CA VAL A 543 -0.96 -22.17 16.99
C VAL A 543 -2.10 -22.83 16.24
N MET A 544 -1.78 -23.73 15.29
CA MET A 544 -2.81 -24.44 14.52
C MET A 544 -3.68 -25.35 15.41
N ALA A 545 -3.08 -26.07 16.36
CA ALA A 545 -3.82 -26.89 17.31
C ALA A 545 -4.75 -26.06 18.19
N THR A 546 -4.32 -24.87 18.60
CA THR A 546 -5.14 -23.92 19.37
C THR A 546 -6.33 -23.45 18.55
N ALA A 547 -6.12 -23.06 17.29
CA ALA A 547 -7.19 -22.67 16.38
C ALA A 547 -8.19 -23.80 16.08
N ALA A 548 -7.73 -25.06 16.12
CA ALA A 548 -8.56 -26.25 15.99
C ALA A 548 -9.14 -26.77 17.32
N GLU A 549 -8.86 -26.09 18.44
CA GLU A 549 -9.21 -26.52 19.80
C GLU A 549 -8.72 -27.94 20.18
N ASP A 550 -7.61 -28.40 19.60
CA ASP A 550 -6.93 -29.64 19.96
C ASP A 550 -6.01 -29.42 21.18
N TRP A 551 -6.64 -29.20 22.34
CA TRP A 551 -5.94 -28.94 23.60
C TRP A 551 -4.94 -30.03 24.02
N PRO A 552 -5.20 -31.34 23.81
CA PRO A 552 -4.19 -32.37 24.04
C PRO A 552 -2.90 -32.15 23.24
N LEU A 553 -3.01 -31.77 21.97
CA LEU A 553 -1.85 -31.48 21.13
C LEU A 553 -1.13 -30.20 21.57
N VAL A 554 -1.88 -29.16 21.97
CA VAL A 554 -1.29 -27.94 22.55
C VAL A 554 -0.47 -28.27 23.80
N ARG A 555 -0.99 -29.10 24.70
CA ARG A 555 -0.26 -29.54 25.92
C ARG A 555 0.99 -30.34 25.56
N ALA A 556 0.92 -31.22 24.57
CA ALA A 556 2.08 -31.98 24.10
C ALA A 556 3.18 -31.06 23.55
N GLY A 557 2.81 -30.04 22.77
CA GLY A 557 3.73 -29.00 22.29
C GLY A 557 4.34 -28.19 23.43
N ALA A 558 3.52 -27.68 24.36
CA ALA A 558 3.99 -26.93 25.51
C ALA A 558 4.98 -27.74 26.38
N ALA A 559 4.69 -29.02 26.63
CA ALA A 559 5.59 -29.90 27.35
C ALA A 559 6.95 -30.06 26.63
N LYS A 560 6.95 -30.13 25.29
CA LYS A 560 8.19 -30.19 24.50
C LYS A 560 9.02 -28.90 24.59
N LEU A 561 8.36 -27.76 24.74
CA LEU A 561 8.99 -26.46 24.98
C LEU A 561 9.37 -26.23 26.46
N GLY A 562 9.14 -27.20 27.34
CA GLY A 562 9.41 -27.06 28.78
C GLY A 562 8.48 -26.06 29.48
N MET A 563 7.30 -25.83 28.91
CA MET A 563 6.30 -24.87 29.41
C MET A 563 5.26 -25.61 30.26
N PRO A 564 5.30 -25.49 31.60
CA PRO A 564 4.32 -26.11 32.47
C PRO A 564 2.97 -25.40 32.35
N LEU A 565 1.90 -26.18 32.21
CA LEU A 565 0.52 -25.70 32.22
C LEU A 565 -0.19 -26.20 33.47
N ALA A 566 -1.03 -25.37 34.07
CA ALA A 566 -1.70 -25.62 35.34
C ALA A 566 -2.91 -26.56 35.20
N SER A 567 -3.65 -26.46 34.10
CA SER A 567 -4.78 -27.36 33.80
C SER A 567 -4.32 -28.66 33.12
N ASP A 568 -5.06 -29.75 33.28
CA ASP A 568 -4.84 -31.04 32.60
C ASP A 568 -5.94 -31.38 31.57
N GLU A 569 -7.09 -30.70 31.61
CA GLU A 569 -8.23 -30.91 30.71
C GLU A 569 -8.79 -29.60 30.14
N GLY A 570 -9.53 -29.70 29.04
CA GLY A 570 -10.20 -28.56 28.40
C GLY A 570 -9.26 -27.45 27.88
N PRO A 571 -9.83 -26.27 27.60
CA PRO A 571 -9.10 -25.10 27.13
C PRO A 571 -8.02 -24.64 28.11
N ILE A 572 -6.94 -24.07 27.59
CA ILE A 572 -5.90 -23.45 28.40
C ILE A 572 -6.33 -22.01 28.68
N GLU A 573 -6.70 -21.73 29.93
CA GLU A 573 -7.12 -20.41 30.41
C GLU A 573 -6.33 -20.06 31.68
N GLU A 574 -5.18 -19.44 31.49
CA GLU A 574 -4.25 -19.03 32.55
C GLU A 574 -3.83 -17.58 32.33
N GLU A 575 -3.96 -16.71 33.33
CA GLU A 575 -3.53 -15.32 33.17
C GLU A 575 -2.01 -15.23 33.29
N TRP A 576 -1.32 -14.95 32.17
CA TRP A 576 0.14 -14.88 32.14
C TRP A 576 0.64 -13.44 32.27
N HIS A 577 0.48 -12.63 31.22
CA HIS A 577 0.93 -11.24 31.20
C HIS A 577 0.16 -10.41 30.17
N LEU A 578 0.28 -9.09 30.28
CA LEU A 578 -0.27 -8.12 29.35
C LEU A 578 0.48 -8.18 28.01
N VAL A 579 -0.26 -8.03 26.91
CA VAL A 579 0.25 -8.03 25.53
C VAL A 579 -0.54 -7.05 24.66
N ARG A 580 0.04 -6.63 23.53
CA ARG A 580 -0.72 -5.98 22.45
C ARG A 580 -1.02 -7.02 21.40
N VAL A 581 -2.27 -7.17 20.99
CA VAL A 581 -2.65 -8.02 19.86
C VAL A 581 -2.87 -7.12 18.67
N VAL A 582 -2.10 -7.33 17.61
CA VAL A 582 -2.21 -6.61 16.35
C VAL A 582 -3.20 -7.36 15.47
N LEU A 583 -4.36 -6.74 15.25
CA LEU A 583 -5.48 -7.33 14.51
C LEU A 583 -5.66 -6.62 13.17
N PRO A 584 -5.91 -7.35 12.08
CA PRO A 584 -6.30 -6.74 10.82
C PRO A 584 -7.68 -6.10 10.94
N VAL A 585 -7.85 -4.94 10.30
CA VAL A 585 -9.11 -4.22 10.16
C VAL A 585 -9.58 -4.34 8.70
N SER A 586 -10.90 -4.26 8.47
CA SER A 586 -11.52 -4.42 7.15
C SER A 586 -11.05 -3.40 6.10
N ASP A 587 -10.47 -2.29 6.52
CA ASP A 587 -9.87 -1.27 5.66
C ASP A 587 -8.43 -1.59 5.21
N GLY A 588 -7.89 -2.74 5.63
CA GLY A 588 -6.52 -3.18 5.35
C GLY A 588 -5.47 -2.61 6.31
N SER A 589 -5.86 -1.75 7.25
CA SER A 589 -4.99 -1.31 8.33
C SER A 589 -4.91 -2.38 9.43
N SER A 590 -3.98 -2.19 10.37
CA SER A 590 -3.90 -3.01 11.58
C SER A 590 -4.17 -2.16 12.81
N ARG A 591 -4.84 -2.74 13.80
CA ARG A 591 -5.10 -2.09 15.08
C ARG A 591 -4.48 -2.88 16.21
N GLU A 592 -3.79 -2.16 17.09
CA GLU A 592 -3.25 -2.73 18.30
C GLU A 592 -4.28 -2.69 19.42
N VAL A 593 -4.54 -3.85 20.04
CA VAL A 593 -5.50 -3.98 21.13
C VAL A 593 -4.83 -4.54 22.36
N LEU A 594 -4.89 -3.81 23.46
CA LEU A 594 -4.39 -4.28 24.74
C LEU A 594 -5.16 -5.52 25.20
N SER A 595 -4.43 -6.55 25.59
CA SER A 595 -4.95 -7.90 25.83
C SER A 595 -4.19 -8.60 26.95
N VAL A 596 -4.77 -9.66 27.52
CA VAL A 596 -4.07 -10.57 28.44
C VAL A 596 -3.80 -11.88 27.71
N ARG A 597 -2.54 -12.32 27.71
CA ARG A 597 -2.20 -13.66 27.21
C ARG A 597 -2.77 -14.71 28.16
N THR A 598 -3.60 -15.60 27.62
CA THR A 598 -4.33 -16.63 28.38
C THR A 598 -3.74 -18.03 28.23
N GLY A 599 -2.69 -18.19 27.43
CA GLY A 599 -2.05 -19.47 27.17
C GLY A 599 -0.92 -19.36 26.13
N PRO A 600 -0.41 -20.52 25.65
CA PRO A 600 0.71 -20.56 24.71
C PRO A 600 0.47 -19.75 23.43
N ALA A 601 -0.74 -19.80 22.87
CA ALA A 601 -1.09 -19.11 21.62
C ALA A 601 -2.47 -18.43 21.71
N THR A 602 -2.91 -18.05 22.91
CA THR A 602 -4.21 -17.38 23.12
C THR A 602 -4.05 -16.07 23.86
N ALA A 603 -4.84 -15.08 23.47
CA ALA A 603 -4.98 -13.82 24.20
C ALA A 603 -6.43 -13.37 24.24
N ARG A 604 -6.84 -12.71 25.33
CA ARG A 604 -8.18 -12.16 25.53
C ARG A 604 -8.11 -10.64 25.47
N LEU A 605 -8.92 -10.04 24.60
CA LEU A 605 -8.95 -8.59 24.43
C LEU A 605 -9.48 -7.91 25.70
N LEU A 606 -8.78 -6.88 26.18
CA LEU A 606 -9.18 -6.14 27.38
C LEU A 606 -10.01 -4.91 27.08
N ILE A 607 -9.83 -4.29 25.91
CA ILE A 607 -10.39 -2.96 25.63
C ILE A 607 -11.59 -3.09 24.69
N PRO A 608 -12.74 -2.44 25.00
CA PRO A 608 -13.90 -2.42 24.15
C PRO A 608 -13.58 -1.69 22.86
N GLN A 609 -14.14 -2.19 21.77
CA GLN A 609 -13.94 -1.61 20.46
C GLN A 609 -15.15 -0.79 20.02
N PRO A 610 -14.94 0.20 19.15
CA PRO A 610 -16.05 0.93 18.54
C PRO A 610 -17.04 0.00 17.85
N ARG A 611 -18.29 0.45 17.77
CA ARG A 611 -19.33 -0.28 17.04
C ARG A 611 -18.95 -0.43 15.56
N GLY A 612 -19.15 -1.63 15.03
CA GLY A 612 -18.82 -1.96 13.64
C GLY A 612 -17.46 -2.65 13.46
N MET A 613 -16.71 -2.83 14.53
CA MET A 613 -15.51 -3.68 14.53
C MET A 613 -15.90 -5.16 14.64
N ASP A 614 -15.13 -6.03 13.98
CA ASP A 614 -15.35 -7.49 13.97
C ASP A 614 -14.96 -8.18 15.29
N TYR A 615 -14.49 -7.43 16.26
CA TYR A 615 -14.02 -7.92 17.55
C TYR A 615 -14.24 -6.88 18.66
N ASN A 616 -14.32 -7.34 19.90
CA ASN A 616 -14.61 -6.53 21.08
C ASN A 616 -13.92 -7.06 22.35
N ALA A 617 -14.07 -6.34 23.46
CA ALA A 617 -13.59 -6.77 24.78
C ALA A 617 -14.10 -8.18 25.13
N GLY A 618 -13.23 -8.97 25.74
CA GLY A 618 -13.53 -10.34 26.14
C GLY A 618 -13.37 -11.38 25.03
N ASP A 619 -13.24 -10.97 23.76
CA ASP A 619 -12.95 -11.90 22.67
C ASP A 619 -11.61 -12.59 22.88
N VAL A 620 -11.57 -13.90 22.64
CA VAL A 620 -10.36 -14.71 22.73
C VAL A 620 -9.85 -14.95 21.31
N PHE A 621 -8.63 -14.51 21.07
CA PHE A 621 -7.92 -14.66 19.82
C PHE A 621 -6.81 -15.70 19.93
N VAL A 622 -6.60 -16.43 18.84
CA VAL A 622 -5.35 -17.15 18.61
C VAL A 622 -4.30 -16.13 18.17
N ILE A 623 -3.10 -16.20 18.75
CA ILE A 623 -1.98 -15.32 18.43
C ILE A 623 -0.77 -16.11 17.92
N ASP A 624 0.03 -15.50 17.05
CA ASP A 624 1.39 -15.99 16.77
C ASP A 624 2.29 -15.61 17.96
N PRO A 625 2.90 -16.58 18.66
CA PRO A 625 3.74 -16.32 19.84
C PRO A 625 5.11 -15.71 19.51
N ARG A 626 5.37 -15.34 18.25
CA ARG A 626 6.53 -14.53 17.85
C ARG A 626 6.26 -13.04 18.07
N PRO A 627 7.07 -12.35 18.90
CA PRO A 627 6.97 -10.91 19.03
C PRO A 627 7.15 -10.19 17.68
N LEU A 628 6.31 -9.20 17.41
CA LEU A 628 6.45 -8.34 16.24
C LEU A 628 7.57 -7.30 16.41
N GLU A 629 7.86 -6.95 17.66
CA GLU A 629 8.92 -6.02 18.04
C GLU A 629 9.90 -6.71 19.00
N PRO A 630 11.22 -6.47 18.87
CA PRO A 630 12.19 -6.91 19.86
C PRO A 630 11.97 -6.17 21.19
N VAL A 631 12.32 -6.81 22.30
CA VAL A 631 12.33 -6.14 23.61
C VAL A 631 13.38 -5.02 23.58
N PRO A 632 13.05 -3.77 23.96
CA PRO A 632 14.02 -2.69 24.04
C PRO A 632 15.18 -3.02 24.98
N ASP A 633 16.40 -2.60 24.62
CA ASP A 633 17.61 -2.85 25.43
C ASP A 633 17.75 -1.89 26.61
N ASP A 634 17.12 -0.71 26.54
CA ASP A 634 17.22 0.33 27.56
C ASP A 634 16.13 0.19 28.65
N ALA A 635 16.51 0.44 29.90
CA ALA A 635 15.65 0.21 31.05
C ALA A 635 14.44 1.18 31.12
N GLU A 636 14.53 2.34 30.49
CA GLU A 636 13.46 3.35 30.48
C GLU A 636 12.36 2.98 29.48
N ALA A 637 12.71 2.53 28.27
CA ALA A 637 11.76 2.01 27.30
C ALA A 637 11.12 0.69 27.74
N GLN A 638 11.81 -0.12 28.56
CA GLN A 638 11.24 -1.34 29.12
C GLN A 638 10.10 -1.09 30.11
N GLU A 639 10.06 0.05 30.82
CA GLU A 639 9.10 0.31 31.90
C GLU A 639 7.64 0.41 31.40
N GLY A 640 7.45 0.71 30.10
CA GLY A 640 6.14 0.74 29.43
C GLY A 640 5.98 -0.26 28.28
N TYR A 641 6.95 -1.15 28.06
CA TYR A 641 6.93 -2.05 26.91
C TYR A 641 5.92 -3.18 27.10
N VAL A 642 4.92 -3.22 26.22
CA VAL A 642 3.93 -4.30 26.15
C VAL A 642 4.13 -5.03 24.83
N ILE A 643 4.51 -6.30 24.91
CA ILE A 643 4.94 -7.09 23.74
C ILE A 643 3.80 -7.22 22.72
N PRO A 644 4.00 -6.81 21.45
CA PRO A 644 3.02 -7.00 20.39
C PRO A 644 3.11 -8.38 19.74
N PHE A 645 1.97 -9.02 19.54
CA PHE A 645 1.80 -10.29 18.84
C PHE A 645 0.77 -10.15 17.73
N ALA A 646 0.98 -10.84 16.60
CA ALA A 646 -0.01 -10.89 15.53
C ALA A 646 -1.21 -11.76 15.94
N GLY A 647 -2.43 -11.27 15.74
CA GLY A 647 -3.63 -12.09 15.83
C GLY A 647 -3.81 -12.95 14.58
N VAL A 648 -4.09 -14.23 14.78
CA VAL A 648 -4.27 -15.22 13.69
C VAL A 648 -5.75 -15.38 13.35
N SER A 649 -6.58 -15.63 14.36
CA SER A 649 -8.02 -15.81 14.19
C SER A 649 -8.76 -15.62 15.50
N MET A 650 -10.04 -15.23 15.44
CA MET A 650 -10.92 -15.27 16.61
C MET A 650 -11.17 -16.74 16.98
N LEU A 651 -10.82 -17.12 18.21
CA LEU A 651 -11.09 -18.45 18.74
C LEU A 651 -12.51 -18.53 19.29
N ARG A 652 -12.88 -17.57 20.14
CA ARG A 652 -14.21 -17.49 20.75
C ARG A 652 -14.62 -16.03 20.95
N PRO A 653 -15.86 -15.66 20.60
CA PRO A 653 -16.38 -14.34 20.94
C PRO A 653 -16.61 -14.27 22.46
N GLY A 654 -16.18 -13.18 23.08
CA GLY A 654 -16.61 -12.76 24.41
C GLY A 654 -18.04 -12.24 24.40
N GLY A 655 -18.50 -11.79 23.22
CA GLY A 655 -19.90 -11.46 22.94
C GLY A 655 -20.40 -10.19 23.63
N PHE A 656 -19.48 -9.35 24.10
CA PHE A 656 -19.82 -8.03 24.59
C PHE A 656 -20.24 -7.11 23.44
N THR A 657 -21.23 -6.25 23.70
CA THR A 657 -21.57 -5.11 22.85
C THR A 657 -21.21 -3.84 23.60
N SER A 658 -20.51 -2.91 22.95
CA SER A 658 -20.02 -1.69 23.59
C SER A 658 -20.74 -0.45 23.07
N TRP A 659 -21.05 0.47 23.98
CA TRP A 659 -21.76 1.70 23.69
C TRP A 659 -20.97 2.90 24.18
N PHE A 660 -20.79 3.87 23.29
CA PHE A 660 -20.09 5.12 23.57
C PHE A 660 -20.95 6.05 24.41
N PHE A 661 -20.31 6.75 25.34
CA PHE A 661 -20.91 7.87 26.07
C PHE A 661 -19.94 9.06 26.11
N ASP A 662 -20.51 10.27 26.13
CA ASP A 662 -19.77 11.54 26.24
C ASP A 662 -20.62 12.61 26.94
N GLY A 663 -19.99 13.55 27.61
CA GLY A 663 -20.64 14.68 28.27
C GLY A 663 -19.79 15.33 29.35
N ALA A 664 -20.41 16.17 30.18
CA ALA A 664 -19.69 16.86 31.26
C ALA A 664 -19.42 15.88 32.40
N ALA A 665 -18.21 15.93 32.95
CA ALA A 665 -17.86 15.14 34.12
C ALA A 665 -18.76 15.51 35.30
N PRO A 666 -19.40 14.53 35.97
CA PRO A 666 -20.25 14.78 37.13
C PRO A 666 -19.38 15.03 38.38
N SER A 667 -20.02 15.16 39.55
CA SER A 667 -19.28 15.22 40.82
C SER A 667 -18.58 13.88 41.12
N GLU A 668 -17.52 13.90 41.94
CA GLU A 668 -16.82 12.65 42.34
C GLU A 668 -17.77 11.64 43.03
N GLU A 669 -18.76 12.13 43.79
CA GLU A 669 -19.76 11.30 44.47
C GLU A 669 -20.68 10.61 43.45
N ASP A 670 -21.24 11.38 42.51
CA ASP A 670 -22.10 10.85 41.44
C ASP A 670 -21.33 9.86 40.53
N TRP A 671 -20.07 10.16 40.23
CA TRP A 671 -19.22 9.28 39.43
C TRP A 671 -18.92 7.96 40.14
N THR A 672 -18.69 8.01 41.46
CA THR A 672 -18.46 6.81 42.27
C THR A 672 -19.70 5.93 42.30
N GLU A 673 -20.88 6.51 42.55
CA GLU A 673 -22.16 5.78 42.53
C GLU A 673 -22.42 5.13 41.15
N PHE A 674 -22.18 5.88 40.06
CA PHE A 674 -22.33 5.38 38.71
C PHE A 674 -21.42 4.18 38.41
N ASN A 675 -20.15 4.23 38.83
CA ASN A 675 -19.22 3.11 38.68
C ASN A 675 -19.67 1.87 39.47
N GLU A 676 -20.19 2.04 40.68
CA GLU A 676 -20.71 0.94 41.50
C GLU A 676 -21.92 0.27 40.83
N VAL A 677 -22.86 1.06 40.28
CA VAL A 677 -24.05 0.55 39.56
C VAL A 677 -23.65 -0.31 38.35
N MET A 678 -22.66 0.13 37.58
CA MET A 678 -22.15 -0.61 36.42
C MET A 678 -21.39 -1.88 36.84
N ALA A 679 -20.55 -1.78 37.87
CA ALA A 679 -19.77 -2.90 38.39
C ALA A 679 -20.65 -4.01 38.97
N GLU A 680 -21.70 -3.68 39.74
CA GLU A 680 -22.66 -4.65 40.29
C GLU A 680 -23.39 -5.46 39.22
N ARG A 681 -23.56 -4.87 38.02
CA ARG A 681 -24.19 -5.52 36.87
C ARG A 681 -23.19 -6.29 35.99
N GLY A 682 -21.90 -6.20 36.31
CA GLY A 682 -20.83 -6.76 35.48
C GLY A 682 -20.74 -6.08 34.12
N TRP A 683 -21.01 -4.78 34.05
CA TRP A 683 -20.90 -3.96 32.84
C TRP A 683 -19.61 -3.14 32.93
N PRO A 684 -18.47 -3.69 32.49
CA PRO A 684 -17.21 -2.98 32.59
C PRO A 684 -17.24 -1.71 31.74
N MET A 685 -16.60 -0.66 32.27
CA MET A 685 -16.53 0.66 31.67
C MET A 685 -15.07 1.08 31.50
N TRP A 686 -14.79 1.71 30.37
CA TRP A 686 -13.48 2.29 30.06
C TRP A 686 -13.66 3.76 29.75
N VAL A 687 -12.90 4.60 30.46
CA VAL A 687 -12.94 6.05 30.35
C VAL A 687 -11.60 6.52 29.81
N TYR A 688 -11.62 7.34 28.77
CA TYR A 688 -10.43 7.75 28.03
C TYR A 688 -10.13 9.25 28.16
N SER A 689 -11.10 10.03 28.64
CA SER A 689 -10.91 11.44 28.96
C SER A 689 -9.89 11.62 30.08
N ASP A 690 -8.92 12.50 29.86
CA ASP A 690 -7.96 12.97 30.86
C ASP A 690 -8.36 14.35 31.44
N GLU A 691 -7.52 14.92 32.30
CA GLU A 691 -7.75 16.26 32.88
C GLU A 691 -7.79 17.39 31.82
N ASN A 692 -7.38 17.14 30.57
CA ASN A 692 -7.35 18.13 29.51
C ASN A 692 -8.61 18.11 28.63
N TYR A 693 -9.40 17.04 28.67
CA TYR A 693 -10.64 16.95 27.93
C TYR A 693 -11.69 17.89 28.54
N THR A 694 -12.08 18.93 27.79
CA THR A 694 -13.07 19.92 28.23
C THR A 694 -14.12 20.18 27.17
N ILE A 695 -15.36 20.37 27.62
CA ILE A 695 -16.51 20.65 26.76
C ILE A 695 -17.06 22.04 27.03
N ALA A 696 -17.80 22.61 26.08
CA ALA A 696 -18.34 23.96 26.21
C ALA A 696 -19.73 23.93 26.86
N HIS A 697 -19.92 24.70 27.94
CA HIS A 697 -21.23 24.89 28.53
C HIS A 697 -22.16 25.61 27.53
N PRO A 698 -23.35 25.08 27.20
CA PRO A 698 -24.18 25.55 26.08
C PRO A 698 -24.68 26.99 26.21
N SER A 699 -24.97 27.45 27.44
CA SER A 699 -25.47 28.82 27.68
C SER A 699 -24.41 29.86 28.07
N THR A 700 -23.30 29.45 28.69
CA THR A 700 -22.27 30.37 29.21
C THR A 700 -20.98 30.35 28.38
N GLY A 701 -20.73 29.30 27.60
CA GLY A 701 -19.48 29.06 26.89
C GLY A 701 -18.30 28.71 27.81
N GLU A 702 -18.55 28.51 29.10
CA GLU A 702 -17.54 28.08 30.08
C GLU A 702 -16.99 26.69 29.73
N ARG A 703 -15.69 26.48 29.94
CA ARG A 703 -15.06 25.17 29.75
C ARG A 703 -15.32 24.30 30.98
N LEU A 704 -16.09 23.25 30.81
CA LEU A 704 -16.34 22.24 31.82
C LEU A 704 -15.38 21.07 31.61
N GLN A 705 -15.01 20.38 32.70
CA GLN A 705 -14.34 19.10 32.58
C GLN A 705 -15.28 18.11 31.87
N GLY A 706 -14.78 17.45 30.83
CA GLY A 706 -15.53 16.44 30.08
C GLY A 706 -15.21 15.03 30.56
N VAL A 707 -16.09 14.08 30.24
CA VAL A 707 -15.85 12.66 30.40
C VAL A 707 -16.40 11.89 29.21
N TYR A 708 -15.60 11.00 28.62
CA TYR A 708 -16.06 10.11 27.57
C TYR A 708 -15.47 8.70 27.70
N GLY A 709 -16.23 7.72 27.21
CA GLY A 709 -15.88 6.33 27.39
C GLY A 709 -16.80 5.35 26.69
N TRP A 710 -16.58 4.07 26.99
CA TRP A 710 -17.35 2.95 26.49
C TRP A 710 -17.85 2.09 27.63
N ILE A 711 -19.11 1.66 27.56
CA ILE A 711 -19.70 0.67 28.47
C ILE A 711 -19.93 -0.60 27.66
N ALA A 712 -19.37 -1.73 28.12
CA ALA A 712 -19.58 -3.01 27.49
C ALA A 712 -20.64 -3.83 28.25
N VAL A 713 -21.66 -4.28 27.54
CA VAL A 713 -22.72 -5.14 28.09
C VAL A 713 -22.60 -6.55 27.51
N PRO A 714 -22.79 -7.60 28.32
CA PRO A 714 -22.68 -8.98 27.86
C PRO A 714 -23.88 -9.37 26.97
N PRO A 715 -23.79 -10.47 26.19
CA PRO A 715 -24.76 -10.80 25.13
C PRO A 715 -26.22 -10.94 25.59
N GLN A 716 -26.43 -11.27 26.87
CA GLN A 716 -27.75 -11.44 27.47
C GLN A 716 -28.46 -10.12 27.81
N VAL A 717 -27.76 -8.99 27.79
CA VAL A 717 -28.32 -7.67 28.15
C VAL A 717 -28.83 -6.99 26.89
N ASN A 718 -30.11 -6.58 26.92
CA ASN A 718 -30.71 -5.86 25.81
C ASN A 718 -30.25 -4.39 25.82
N PRO A 719 -29.90 -3.77 24.68
CA PRO A 719 -29.62 -2.34 24.61
C PRO A 719 -30.68 -1.45 25.29
N SER A 720 -31.97 -1.82 25.26
CA SER A 720 -33.02 -1.06 25.96
C SER A 720 -32.89 -1.08 27.48
N GLU A 721 -32.29 -2.15 28.04
CA GLU A 721 -32.02 -2.26 29.47
C GLU A 721 -30.85 -1.35 29.86
N LEU A 722 -29.81 -1.29 29.03
CA LEU A 722 -28.69 -0.36 29.24
C LEU A 722 -29.18 1.09 29.20
N ASP A 723 -29.95 1.46 28.17
CA ASP A 723 -30.51 2.81 28.01
C ASP A 723 -31.30 3.25 29.26
N ALA A 724 -32.21 2.39 29.74
CA ALA A 724 -32.99 2.67 30.95
C ALA A 724 -32.14 2.82 32.21
N VAL A 725 -31.08 2.02 32.36
CA VAL A 725 -30.16 2.11 33.51
C VAL A 725 -29.30 3.36 33.42
N LEU A 726 -28.83 3.75 32.24
CA LEU A 726 -28.06 4.99 32.06
C LEU A 726 -28.92 6.22 32.33
N ASP A 727 -30.18 6.23 31.87
CA ASP A 727 -31.11 7.32 32.15
C ASP A 727 -31.39 7.45 33.67
N ASP A 728 -31.66 6.34 34.36
CA ASP A 728 -31.92 6.35 35.81
C ASP A 728 -30.67 6.78 36.61
N ALA A 729 -29.50 6.24 36.26
CA ALA A 729 -28.25 6.52 36.96
C ALA A 729 -27.72 7.95 36.75
N THR A 730 -28.14 8.61 35.66
CA THR A 730 -27.70 9.97 35.32
C THR A 730 -28.79 11.04 35.49
N GLU A 731 -30.00 10.68 35.91
CA GLU A 731 -31.17 11.59 36.00
C GLU A 731 -30.89 12.86 36.83
N ARG A 732 -30.08 12.72 37.89
CA ARG A 732 -29.79 13.80 38.85
C ARG A 732 -28.55 14.62 38.51
N TRP A 733 -27.85 14.28 37.44
CA TRP A 733 -26.60 14.96 37.10
C TRP A 733 -26.87 16.40 36.66
N SER A 734 -25.96 17.30 37.05
CA SER A 734 -26.11 18.73 36.75
C SER A 734 -26.03 19.02 35.25
N HIS A 735 -25.32 18.16 34.51
CA HIS A 735 -25.21 18.20 33.05
C HIS A 735 -25.56 16.81 32.47
N PRO A 736 -26.28 16.75 31.35
CA PRO A 736 -26.67 15.48 30.75
C PRO A 736 -25.49 14.82 30.01
N MET A 737 -25.51 13.50 29.97
CA MET A 737 -24.63 12.68 29.13
C MET A 737 -25.34 12.30 27.83
N ALA A 738 -24.55 12.00 26.79
CA ALA A 738 -25.03 11.51 25.51
C ALA A 738 -24.49 10.13 25.19
N TRP A 739 -25.37 9.20 24.83
CA TRP A 739 -25.06 7.88 24.26
C TRP A 739 -25.84 7.69 22.95
N LEU A 740 -25.65 8.61 22.00
CA LEU A 740 -26.49 8.75 20.82
C LEU A 740 -26.67 7.47 20.00
N ASP A 741 -25.61 6.67 19.86
CA ASP A 741 -25.68 5.43 19.09
C ASP A 741 -26.54 4.36 19.77
N LEU A 742 -26.55 4.33 21.11
CA LEU A 742 -27.43 3.47 21.90
C LEU A 742 -28.88 3.92 21.75
N ALA A 743 -29.14 5.22 21.90
CA ALA A 743 -30.48 5.79 21.71
C ALA A 743 -31.04 5.49 20.31
N ARG A 744 -30.21 5.61 19.27
CA ARG A 744 -30.55 5.24 17.88
C ARG A 744 -30.84 3.76 17.72
N ALA A 745 -30.08 2.90 18.38
CA ALA A 745 -30.27 1.45 18.31
C ALA A 745 -31.55 0.98 19.01
N VAL A 746 -31.92 1.61 20.13
CA VAL A 746 -33.13 1.31 20.89
C VAL A 746 -34.36 2.01 20.30
N GLY A 747 -34.16 3.12 19.59
CA GLY A 747 -35.23 3.95 19.03
C GLY A 747 -35.94 4.81 20.09
N VAL A 748 -35.23 5.16 21.16
CA VAL A 748 -35.76 5.92 22.32
C VAL A 748 -34.99 7.22 22.45
N GLU A 749 -35.72 8.33 22.64
CA GLU A 749 -35.21 9.69 22.87
C GLU A 749 -34.03 10.16 21.99
N VAL A 750 -33.94 9.69 20.74
CA VAL A 750 -32.86 10.05 19.80
C VAL A 750 -32.66 11.56 19.68
N GLU A 751 -33.76 12.30 19.55
CA GLU A 751 -33.77 13.76 19.43
C GLU A 751 -33.22 14.48 20.68
N ARG A 752 -33.30 13.86 21.87
CA ARG A 752 -32.69 14.40 23.10
C ARG A 752 -31.18 14.30 23.01
N HIS A 753 -30.65 13.14 22.62
CA HIS A 753 -29.21 12.92 22.50
C HIS A 753 -28.58 13.75 21.37
N GLU A 754 -29.24 13.88 20.21
CA GLU A 754 -28.76 14.76 19.12
C GLU A 754 -28.67 16.22 19.56
N ARG A 755 -29.61 16.66 20.41
CA ARG A 755 -29.59 18.00 20.99
C ARG A 755 -28.44 18.18 21.97
N ILE A 756 -28.19 17.21 22.85
CA ILE A 756 -27.09 17.26 23.81
C ILE A 756 -25.75 17.36 23.07
N VAL A 757 -25.51 16.49 22.09
CA VAL A 757 -24.30 16.50 21.24
C VAL A 757 -24.09 17.87 20.60
N LYS A 758 -25.14 18.43 19.98
CA LYS A 758 -25.08 19.74 19.32
C LYS A 758 -24.87 20.91 20.29
N GLU A 759 -25.53 20.92 21.44
CA GLU A 759 -25.49 22.03 22.39
C GLU A 759 -24.17 22.08 23.16
N TYR A 760 -23.60 20.92 23.51
CA TYR A 760 -22.34 20.81 24.25
C TYR A 760 -21.10 20.72 23.33
N GLY A 761 -21.29 20.51 22.02
CA GLY A 761 -20.21 20.42 21.04
C GLY A 761 -19.41 19.12 21.15
N LEU A 762 -20.11 18.02 21.36
CA LEU A 762 -19.57 16.66 21.51
C LEU A 762 -19.34 15.98 20.15
#